data_AF-A0A9P5P2A9-F1
#
_entry.id   AF-A0A9P5P2A9-F1
#
_cell.length_a   1.000
_cell.length_b   1.000
_cell.length_c   1.000
_cell.angle_alpha   90.00
_cell.angle_beta   90.00
_cell.angle_gamma   90.00
#
_symmetry.space_group_name_H-M   'P 1'
#
loop_
_entity.id
_entity.type
_entity.pdbx_description
1 polymer ?
#
loop_
_entity_poly.entity_id
_entity_poly.type
_entity_poly.pdbx_seq_one_letter_code
_entity_poly.pdbx_strand_id
1 'polypeptide(L)'
;MFNTHKAIAATAKGLYDEIQVPTETPGEGQVLLKAAYGAMIAFDTYVTDRGFYVQEYPVILGFSASGTIEKLGPGVDDLKLGDRVTAFTFGPSNRKALQEYSVQPRTVIAKIPDSLPLEEAATIPDNFVTAFYTLFSQLGLPIPLSFPAPESPPLASAPILVYGAGSTAGLYAVQLLRLAGYKKIIATASKKHHEYLRSLGATDTFDYRSPSVVEDIANAIGGDGKVLLALDCITADATLTLVAKVISSRGKVALLLPIKEGNTVTNEQQQTLYFELSEDKNPFPSTTEIIGVRTFFYEQDENLKNNLMPKILPELLRSGYIKPAPVLLQDKGTFKERVGTGLELLRENKVSVWYFTPEELQTRLDRTARLAHFDKILIANRGEIACRVIRTAKKLGIKTVAVYSEADRNSLHVQMADEAYCIGPAPSSESYLNMDRIIEVCHRSGAKAVHPGYGFLSENAIFSRRLGQEGIVFIGPPEGAIVSMGSKSESKNIMLSAGVPCVPGYHGDQQNPELLFAEAQKIGFPVLIKAIHGGGGKGMRTVSTPTVEDFNDALSSAKRESLKAFGNDTVLIEKYIETPRHVEVQVFADTLGNVISLWERDCSVQRRNQKIIEEAPAPGLSPELRADLGAKAVAAAKAVNYVGAGTVEFIFDNDTSQFYFMEMNTRLQVEHPVTEMITGLDLVEWQLEVAAGNPLPLAQDSIPMVGHAFEARIYAENPRNNFLPDSGTLHYLSTPTPTHIFAPSFPPVERSASSSVSPVSGLSESSGAALEIMPSLRIEQGFKQGAAIGVFYDPMIAKVVVHGRDRTEALRVLRKALDEYHIVGVSTNVEFLRTLAGNKAFIDEEVETGFIKKHFDELFPPMRAPSPEVFAKAALFIVLRDSNTQKTPASSPWTSLTSHRFGGDLYRRTIKIKTEDLESEVTVQVIQTSSDLYDVAVETTEGPVQFFSVTADLVDQNTLSATVNMDYSHTTIVSQPPPLAVPASQLANTMERLHVFDKGQKSTLVLPSPKWLLSMGSDMLSAKGALKAPMPSLIVELKVKVGDRVEKGQAVVVIESMKTETLLRADTAGVVKSVGCRNGEMVEEGRELVDIEADDL
;
A
#
# COMPACT_ATOMS: atom_id res chain seq x y z
N MET A 1 -27.20 11.33 -58.88
CA MET A 1 -26.28 11.64 -57.76
C MET A 1 -27.15 12.11 -56.61
N PHE A 2 -27.14 11.43 -55.47
CA PHE A 2 -27.80 11.94 -54.26
C PHE A 2 -26.99 13.14 -53.74
N ASN A 3 -27.64 14.23 -53.34
CA ASN A 3 -26.92 15.30 -52.64
C ASN A 3 -26.43 14.74 -51.30
N THR A 4 -25.12 14.70 -51.07
CA THR A 4 -24.55 14.23 -49.80
C THR A 4 -24.15 15.40 -48.91
N HIS A 5 -24.08 15.17 -47.60
CA HIS A 5 -23.55 16.12 -46.63
C HIS A 5 -22.65 15.39 -45.61
N LYS A 6 -21.92 16.17 -44.81
CA LYS A 6 -21.00 15.64 -43.80
C LYS A 6 -21.76 15.19 -42.55
N ALA A 7 -21.34 14.06 -42.00
CA ALA A 7 -21.79 13.54 -40.71
C ALA A 7 -20.62 12.95 -39.91
N ILE A 8 -20.78 12.77 -38.60
CA ILE A 8 -19.83 12.08 -37.72
C ILE A 8 -20.47 10.80 -37.20
N ALA A 9 -19.80 9.67 -37.36
CA ALA A 9 -20.27 8.37 -36.86
C ALA A 9 -19.21 7.68 -36.00
N ALA A 10 -19.68 6.90 -35.02
CA ALA A 10 -18.85 6.00 -34.24
C ALA A 10 -18.42 4.80 -35.09
N THR A 11 -17.13 4.69 -35.38
CA THR A 11 -16.58 3.62 -36.23
C THR A 11 -15.97 2.48 -35.41
N ALA A 12 -15.54 2.75 -34.17
CA ALA A 12 -15.07 1.75 -33.21
C ALA A 12 -15.10 2.31 -31.78
N LYS A 13 -14.82 1.49 -30.77
CA LYS A 13 -14.81 1.91 -29.36
C LYS A 13 -13.85 3.09 -29.18
N GLY A 14 -14.35 4.24 -28.73
CA GLY A 14 -13.52 5.42 -28.53
C GLY A 14 -13.27 6.26 -29.79
N LEU A 15 -13.60 5.78 -30.99
CA LEU A 15 -13.22 6.36 -32.28
C LEU A 15 -14.44 6.85 -33.10
N TYR A 16 -14.31 8.06 -33.67
CA TYR A 16 -15.30 8.65 -34.57
C TYR A 16 -14.65 9.20 -35.84
N ASP A 17 -15.35 9.05 -36.95
CA ASP A 17 -14.90 9.55 -38.25
C ASP A 17 -15.93 10.42 -38.95
N GLU A 18 -15.43 11.33 -39.78
CA GLU A 18 -16.27 12.11 -40.70
C GLU A 18 -16.62 11.23 -41.90
N ILE A 19 -17.91 11.15 -42.18
CA ILE A 19 -18.51 10.34 -43.24
C ILE A 19 -19.36 11.23 -44.16
N GLN A 20 -19.60 10.77 -45.38
CA GLN A 20 -20.55 11.39 -46.32
C GLN A 20 -21.87 10.61 -46.31
N VAL A 21 -22.97 11.29 -46.07
CA VAL A 21 -24.31 10.69 -45.98
C VAL A 21 -25.28 11.33 -46.99
N PRO A 22 -26.20 10.56 -47.60
CA PRO A 22 -27.23 11.13 -48.48
C PRO A 22 -28.16 12.07 -47.71
N THR A 23 -28.50 13.20 -48.34
CA THR A 23 -29.53 14.12 -47.85
C THR A 23 -30.88 13.62 -48.35
N GLU A 24 -31.68 13.09 -47.44
CA GLU A 24 -33.00 12.55 -47.76
C GLU A 24 -34.02 13.65 -48.07
N THR A 25 -35.06 13.29 -48.83
CA THR A 25 -36.20 14.17 -49.11
C THR A 25 -37.34 13.78 -48.16
N PRO A 26 -37.95 14.72 -47.42
CA PRO A 26 -38.97 14.40 -46.42
C PRO A 26 -40.23 13.84 -47.07
N GLY A 27 -40.78 12.78 -46.47
CA GLY A 27 -42.06 12.16 -46.85
C GLY A 27 -43.28 12.84 -46.18
N GLU A 28 -44.43 12.19 -46.23
CA GLU A 28 -45.68 12.71 -45.62
C GLU A 28 -45.50 12.96 -44.12
N GLY A 29 -45.91 14.14 -43.64
CA GLY A 29 -45.81 14.55 -42.24
C GLY A 29 -44.37 14.77 -41.74
N GLN A 30 -43.39 14.87 -42.63
CA GLN A 30 -41.97 15.04 -42.28
C GLN A 30 -41.40 16.38 -42.77
N VAL A 31 -40.31 16.81 -42.17
CA VAL A 31 -39.54 18.00 -42.57
C VAL A 31 -38.06 17.67 -42.68
N LEU A 32 -37.33 18.39 -43.51
CA LEU A 32 -35.87 18.39 -43.52
C LEU A 32 -35.37 19.54 -42.64
N LEU A 33 -34.84 19.20 -41.47
CA LEU A 33 -34.15 20.11 -40.57
C LEU A 33 -32.69 20.23 -40.98
N LYS A 34 -32.19 21.46 -41.13
CA LYS A 34 -30.76 21.75 -41.10
C LYS A 34 -30.37 22.14 -39.68
N ALA A 35 -29.69 21.25 -38.98
CA ALA A 35 -29.21 21.47 -37.64
C ALA A 35 -28.02 22.44 -37.65
N ALA A 36 -28.13 23.52 -36.88
CA ALA A 36 -27.03 24.44 -36.59
C ALA A 36 -26.31 24.05 -35.29
N TYR A 37 -27.07 23.62 -34.28
CA TYR A 37 -26.55 23.19 -32.97
C TYR A 37 -27.21 21.90 -32.52
N GLY A 38 -26.46 21.10 -31.75
CA GLY A 38 -26.96 19.90 -31.07
C GLY A 38 -26.44 19.84 -29.64
N ALA A 39 -27.23 19.27 -28.73
CA ALA A 39 -26.85 19.09 -27.33
C ALA A 39 -26.26 17.69 -27.10
N MET A 40 -25.19 17.60 -26.30
CA MET A 40 -24.56 16.35 -25.89
C MET A 40 -24.50 16.23 -24.37
N ILE A 41 -24.73 15.02 -23.85
CA ILE A 41 -24.72 14.64 -22.44
C ILE A 41 -23.86 13.38 -22.23
N ALA A 42 -23.56 13.04 -20.97
CA ALA A 42 -22.75 11.86 -20.64
C ALA A 42 -23.36 10.53 -21.10
N PHE A 43 -24.65 10.50 -21.40
CA PHE A 43 -25.27 9.34 -22.04
C PHE A 43 -24.80 9.16 -23.50
N ASP A 44 -24.50 10.24 -24.22
CA ASP A 44 -24.02 10.18 -25.61
C ASP A 44 -22.63 9.55 -25.73
N THR A 45 -21.75 9.82 -24.75
CA THR A 45 -20.45 9.11 -24.66
C THR A 45 -20.65 7.64 -24.33
N TYR A 46 -21.55 7.31 -23.40
CA TYR A 46 -21.88 5.92 -23.10
C TYR A 46 -22.38 5.18 -24.36
N VAL A 47 -23.35 5.74 -25.08
CA VAL A 47 -23.92 5.15 -26.30
C VAL A 47 -22.81 4.88 -27.31
N THR A 48 -21.82 5.76 -27.40
CA THR A 48 -20.72 5.55 -28.31
C THR A 48 -19.68 4.52 -27.82
N ASP A 49 -19.27 4.60 -26.55
CA ASP A 49 -18.15 3.80 -26.03
C ASP A 49 -18.50 2.34 -25.69
N ARG A 50 -19.79 2.00 -25.65
CA ARG A 50 -20.28 0.67 -25.20
C ARG A 50 -20.95 -0.16 -26.31
N GLY A 51 -20.80 0.22 -27.58
CA GLY A 51 -21.01 -0.73 -28.69
C GLY A 51 -22.12 -0.45 -29.69
N PHE A 52 -22.69 0.76 -29.75
CA PHE A 52 -23.61 1.13 -30.83
C PHE A 52 -22.83 1.71 -32.03
N TYR A 53 -22.09 0.86 -32.73
CA TYR A 53 -21.37 1.26 -33.95
C TYR A 53 -22.32 1.29 -35.14
N VAL A 54 -22.19 2.31 -35.99
CA VAL A 54 -23.02 2.44 -37.19
C VAL A 54 -22.58 1.39 -38.21
N GLN A 55 -23.46 0.43 -38.50
CA GLN A 55 -23.19 -0.61 -39.51
C GLN A 55 -23.85 -0.26 -40.86
N GLU A 56 -24.90 0.55 -40.86
CA GLU A 56 -25.63 0.99 -42.05
C GLU A 56 -25.85 2.51 -42.03
N TYR A 57 -25.61 3.17 -43.17
CA TYR A 57 -25.99 4.57 -43.41
C TYR A 57 -27.41 4.58 -44.01
N PRO A 58 -28.40 5.39 -43.60
CA PRO A 58 -28.35 6.61 -42.76
C PRO A 58 -29.33 6.57 -41.56
N VAL A 59 -29.08 7.38 -40.51
CA VAL A 59 -30.05 8.08 -39.63
C VAL A 59 -29.28 8.73 -38.46
N ILE A 60 -29.90 9.70 -37.78
CA ILE A 60 -29.29 10.72 -36.92
C ILE A 60 -29.06 10.24 -35.47
N LEU A 61 -27.92 10.61 -34.88
CA LEU A 61 -27.65 10.66 -33.43
C LEU A 61 -27.60 12.13 -32.99
N GLY A 62 -28.03 12.34 -31.75
CA GLY A 62 -28.32 13.61 -31.11
C GLY A 62 -29.72 13.49 -30.52
N PHE A 63 -29.91 13.67 -29.22
CA PHE A 63 -31.27 13.66 -28.64
C PHE A 63 -31.97 14.98 -28.88
N SER A 64 -31.24 16.07 -29.14
CA SER A 64 -31.83 17.37 -29.44
C SER A 64 -30.98 18.19 -30.40
N ALA A 65 -31.64 18.90 -31.30
CA ALA A 65 -31.03 19.79 -32.27
C ALA A 65 -31.86 21.05 -32.47
N SER A 66 -31.22 22.14 -32.87
CA SER A 66 -31.89 23.36 -33.29
C SER A 66 -31.31 23.86 -34.62
N GLY A 67 -32.13 24.55 -35.41
CA GLY A 67 -31.73 25.04 -36.71
C GLY A 67 -32.89 25.58 -37.52
N THR A 68 -32.85 25.37 -38.84
CA THR A 68 -33.84 25.89 -39.78
C THR A 68 -34.47 24.80 -40.64
N ILE A 69 -35.72 25.01 -41.03
CA ILE A 69 -36.42 24.12 -41.97
C ILE A 69 -35.94 24.37 -43.40
N GLU A 70 -35.40 23.35 -44.05
CA GLU A 70 -34.89 23.43 -45.44
C GLU A 70 -35.87 22.87 -46.47
N LYS A 71 -36.68 21.87 -46.09
CA LYS A 71 -37.75 21.30 -46.95
C LYS A 71 -38.92 20.83 -46.11
N LEU A 72 -40.10 20.88 -46.69
CA LEU A 72 -41.35 20.35 -46.12
C LEU A 72 -41.82 19.17 -46.97
N GLY A 73 -42.22 18.09 -46.30
CA GLY A 73 -42.95 17.01 -46.93
C GLY A 73 -44.46 17.31 -47.01
N PRO A 74 -45.23 16.50 -47.76
CA PRO A 74 -46.68 16.64 -47.85
C PRO A 74 -47.35 16.57 -46.47
N GLY A 75 -48.40 17.36 -46.22
CA GLY A 75 -49.18 17.32 -44.95
C GLY A 75 -48.58 18.10 -43.78
N VAL A 76 -47.54 18.91 -44.01
CA VAL A 76 -46.99 19.86 -43.02
C VAL A 76 -47.36 21.29 -43.42
N ASP A 77 -48.46 21.79 -42.85
CA ASP A 77 -49.06 23.07 -43.26
C ASP A 77 -48.75 24.24 -42.31
N ASP A 78 -48.18 23.97 -41.14
CA ASP A 78 -48.00 24.95 -40.05
C ASP A 78 -46.55 25.46 -39.89
N LEU A 79 -45.63 24.96 -40.72
CA LEU A 79 -44.24 25.41 -40.82
C LEU A 79 -43.95 25.95 -42.21
N LYS A 80 -42.93 26.81 -42.33
CA LYS A 80 -42.41 27.32 -43.62
C LYS A 80 -40.90 27.16 -43.71
N LEU A 81 -40.36 27.20 -44.93
CA LEU A 81 -38.92 27.20 -45.17
C LEU A 81 -38.24 28.37 -44.45
N GLY A 82 -37.10 28.10 -43.82
CA GLY A 82 -36.35 29.05 -43.01
C GLY A 82 -36.90 29.28 -41.60
N ASP A 83 -38.03 28.67 -41.22
CA ASP A 83 -38.50 28.73 -39.83
C ASP A 83 -37.43 28.19 -38.88
N ARG A 84 -37.17 28.93 -37.81
CA ARG A 84 -36.28 28.51 -36.73
C ARG A 84 -37.01 27.51 -35.83
N VAL A 85 -36.38 26.37 -35.60
CA VAL A 85 -36.98 25.28 -34.84
C VAL A 85 -35.98 24.62 -33.90
N THR A 86 -36.52 23.94 -32.90
CA THR A 86 -35.81 22.94 -32.09
C THR A 86 -36.53 21.61 -32.19
N ALA A 87 -35.78 20.52 -32.11
CA ALA A 87 -36.22 19.19 -32.47
C ALA A 87 -35.75 18.16 -31.45
N PHE A 88 -36.65 17.27 -31.07
CA PHE A 88 -36.30 16.04 -30.36
C PHE A 88 -36.03 14.94 -31.39
N THR A 89 -34.82 14.39 -31.46
CA THR A 89 -34.41 13.53 -32.59
C THR A 89 -34.13 12.11 -32.12
N PHE A 90 -34.73 11.10 -32.78
CA PHE A 90 -34.52 9.69 -32.45
C PHE A 90 -34.55 8.78 -33.70
N GLY A 91 -33.95 7.59 -33.59
CA GLY A 91 -33.88 6.59 -34.66
C GLY A 91 -33.31 5.24 -34.17
N PRO A 92 -33.43 4.16 -34.97
CA PRO A 92 -32.97 2.82 -34.60
C PRO A 92 -31.45 2.75 -34.34
N SER A 93 -31.03 1.87 -33.44
CA SER A 93 -29.68 1.84 -32.84
C SER A 93 -28.53 1.58 -33.81
N ASN A 94 -28.78 0.91 -34.94
CA ASN A 94 -27.78 0.51 -35.93
C ASN A 94 -27.51 1.57 -37.02
N ARG A 95 -28.19 2.73 -36.97
CA ARG A 95 -28.15 3.78 -38.01
C ARG A 95 -28.04 5.18 -37.38
N LYS A 96 -26.95 5.45 -36.66
CA LYS A 96 -26.86 6.60 -35.73
C LYS A 96 -25.62 7.47 -35.95
N ALA A 97 -25.74 8.64 -36.61
CA ALA A 97 -24.63 9.58 -36.84
C ALA A 97 -25.02 11.04 -36.54
N LEU A 98 -24.09 11.88 -36.06
CA LEU A 98 -24.31 13.32 -35.88
C LEU A 98 -24.25 14.00 -37.25
N GLN A 99 -25.35 14.58 -37.74
CA GLN A 99 -25.45 15.09 -39.12
C GLN A 99 -25.99 16.52 -39.18
N GLU A 100 -25.58 17.28 -40.21
CA GLU A 100 -26.05 18.65 -40.45
C GLU A 100 -27.49 18.69 -40.98
N TYR A 101 -27.92 17.68 -41.77
CA TYR A 101 -29.28 17.62 -42.32
C TYR A 101 -29.99 16.36 -41.87
N SER A 102 -31.25 16.52 -41.48
CA SER A 102 -31.98 15.50 -40.72
C SER A 102 -33.46 15.51 -41.10
N VAL A 103 -33.98 14.39 -41.59
CA VAL A 103 -35.43 14.25 -41.82
C VAL A 103 -36.09 13.88 -40.49
N GLN A 104 -37.07 14.68 -40.08
CA GLN A 104 -37.75 14.53 -38.80
C GLN A 104 -39.26 14.54 -38.97
N PRO A 105 -40.01 13.72 -38.22
CA PRO A 105 -41.45 13.84 -38.13
C PRO A 105 -41.85 15.24 -37.66
N ARG A 106 -42.94 15.79 -38.18
CA ARG A 106 -43.48 17.07 -37.68
C ARG A 106 -43.77 17.00 -36.18
N THR A 107 -44.18 15.85 -35.67
CA THR A 107 -44.57 15.65 -34.26
C THR A 107 -43.45 15.92 -33.25
N VAL A 108 -42.18 15.89 -33.67
CA VAL A 108 -41.03 16.11 -32.77
C VAL A 108 -40.41 17.51 -32.89
N ILE A 109 -41.00 18.38 -33.72
CA ILE A 109 -40.49 19.72 -34.02
C ILE A 109 -41.28 20.78 -33.24
N ALA A 110 -40.55 21.69 -32.61
CA ALA A 110 -41.11 22.89 -31.99
C ALA A 110 -40.56 24.15 -32.67
N LYS A 111 -41.45 25.04 -33.08
CA LYS A 111 -41.08 26.36 -33.57
C LYS A 111 -40.58 27.22 -32.42
N ILE A 112 -39.47 27.93 -32.61
CA ILE A 112 -38.88 28.80 -31.58
C ILE A 112 -39.02 30.28 -31.96
N PRO A 113 -39.15 31.19 -30.99
CA PRO A 113 -39.21 32.63 -31.26
C PRO A 113 -37.84 33.18 -31.68
N ASP A 114 -37.84 34.30 -32.42
CA ASP A 114 -36.59 34.92 -32.89
C ASP A 114 -35.67 35.37 -31.75
N SER A 115 -36.26 35.66 -30.58
CA SER A 115 -35.54 36.06 -29.37
C SER A 115 -34.75 34.93 -28.70
N LEU A 116 -35.02 33.65 -29.02
CA LEU A 116 -34.33 32.52 -28.40
C LEU A 116 -33.14 32.09 -29.29
N PRO A 117 -31.89 32.18 -28.82
CA PRO A 117 -30.72 31.72 -29.60
C PRO A 117 -30.80 30.24 -29.96
N LEU A 118 -30.25 29.84 -31.12
CA LEU A 118 -30.34 28.45 -31.58
C LEU A 118 -29.57 27.53 -30.64
N GLU A 119 -28.39 27.96 -30.21
CA GLU A 119 -27.51 27.23 -29.31
C GLU A 119 -28.16 26.91 -27.95
N GLU A 120 -28.95 27.83 -27.41
CA GLU A 120 -29.74 27.58 -26.19
C GLU A 120 -30.95 26.69 -26.47
N ALA A 121 -31.63 26.92 -27.60
CA ALA A 121 -32.79 26.15 -28.02
C ALA A 121 -32.49 24.65 -28.21
N ALA A 122 -31.24 24.29 -28.56
CA ALA A 122 -30.82 22.90 -28.74
C ALA A 122 -30.89 22.06 -27.45
N THR A 123 -30.94 22.67 -26.26
CA THR A 123 -30.98 21.94 -24.97
C THR A 123 -32.37 21.62 -24.45
N ILE A 124 -33.39 22.15 -25.09
CA ILE A 124 -34.75 22.13 -24.60
C ILE A 124 -35.41 20.78 -24.86
N PRO A 125 -35.48 20.26 -26.11
CA PRO A 125 -36.44 19.24 -26.50
C PRO A 125 -36.44 17.97 -25.64
N ASP A 126 -35.31 17.26 -25.56
CA ASP A 126 -35.23 15.94 -24.91
C ASP A 126 -35.59 16.03 -23.43
N ASN A 127 -34.81 16.77 -22.66
CA ASN A 127 -34.98 16.90 -21.21
C ASN A 127 -36.30 17.58 -20.83
N PHE A 128 -36.84 18.47 -21.67
CA PHE A 128 -38.16 19.05 -21.48
C PHE A 128 -39.26 18.01 -21.66
N VAL A 129 -39.21 17.22 -22.74
CA VAL A 129 -40.16 16.12 -23.01
C VAL A 129 -40.07 15.08 -21.90
N THR A 130 -38.85 14.72 -21.46
CA THR A 130 -38.64 13.83 -20.30
C THR A 130 -39.32 14.37 -19.06
N ALA A 131 -39.04 15.61 -18.66
CA ALA A 131 -39.64 16.21 -17.48
C ALA A 131 -41.17 16.30 -17.59
N PHE A 132 -41.69 16.72 -18.74
CA PHE A 132 -43.13 16.85 -18.98
C PHE A 132 -43.84 15.50 -18.92
N TYR A 133 -43.36 14.51 -19.67
CA TYR A 133 -43.93 13.17 -19.71
C TYR A 133 -43.87 12.50 -18.33
N THR A 134 -42.76 12.65 -17.61
CA THR A 134 -42.64 12.10 -16.25
C THR A 134 -43.65 12.73 -15.29
N LEU A 135 -43.75 14.05 -15.27
CA LEU A 135 -44.62 14.73 -14.31
C LEU A 135 -46.10 14.43 -14.59
N PHE A 136 -46.54 14.59 -15.83
CA PHE A 136 -47.98 14.59 -16.13
C PHE A 136 -48.53 13.24 -16.56
N SER A 137 -47.71 12.39 -17.18
CA SER A 137 -48.14 11.04 -17.58
C SER A 137 -47.76 10.01 -16.52
N GLN A 138 -46.48 9.92 -16.15
CA GLN A 138 -45.99 8.85 -15.28
C GLN A 138 -46.37 9.05 -13.81
N LEU A 139 -46.09 10.23 -13.24
CA LEU A 139 -46.50 10.57 -11.87
C LEU A 139 -48.00 10.93 -11.77
N GLY A 140 -48.70 11.02 -12.90
CA GLY A 140 -50.14 11.23 -12.98
C GLY A 140 -50.61 12.63 -12.54
N LEU A 141 -49.75 13.64 -12.62
CA LEU A 141 -50.16 15.02 -12.35
C LEU A 141 -51.08 15.52 -13.48
N PRO A 142 -52.15 16.27 -13.19
CA PRO A 142 -53.05 16.77 -14.23
C PRO A 142 -52.33 17.79 -15.13
N ILE A 143 -52.49 17.63 -16.45
CA ILE A 143 -52.04 18.62 -17.42
C ILE A 143 -52.98 19.84 -17.33
N PRO A 144 -52.46 21.06 -17.04
CA PRO A 144 -53.27 22.27 -17.03
C PRO A 144 -53.87 22.60 -18.39
N LEU A 145 -55.06 23.24 -18.40
CA LEU A 145 -55.69 23.75 -19.63
C LEU A 145 -54.83 24.82 -20.34
N SER A 146 -54.05 25.57 -19.57
CA SER A 146 -53.08 26.55 -20.04
C SER A 146 -51.94 26.67 -19.04
N PHE A 147 -50.77 27.12 -19.50
CA PHE A 147 -49.65 27.48 -18.63
C PHE A 147 -49.45 29.01 -18.63
N PRO A 148 -49.28 29.65 -17.46
CA PRO A 148 -49.40 29.09 -16.12
C PRO A 148 -50.83 28.60 -15.82
N ALA A 149 -50.95 27.62 -14.93
CA ALA A 149 -52.24 27.05 -14.56
C ALA A 149 -53.15 28.13 -13.95
N PRO A 150 -54.39 28.29 -14.45
CA PRO A 150 -55.31 29.32 -13.96
C PRO A 150 -55.81 29.02 -12.54
N GLU A 151 -55.83 27.75 -12.16
CA GLU A 151 -56.25 27.27 -10.85
C GLU A 151 -55.20 26.33 -10.25
N SER A 152 -55.18 26.23 -8.91
CA SER A 152 -54.25 25.32 -8.22
C SER A 152 -54.72 23.86 -8.38
N PRO A 153 -53.84 22.94 -8.84
CA PRO A 153 -54.21 21.54 -9.02
C PRO A 153 -54.44 20.82 -7.68
N PRO A 154 -55.05 19.62 -7.70
CA PRO A 154 -55.02 18.71 -6.56
C PRO A 154 -53.58 18.51 -6.06
N LEU A 155 -53.40 18.48 -4.74
CA LEU A 155 -52.08 18.41 -4.08
C LEU A 155 -51.14 19.59 -4.37
N ALA A 156 -51.62 20.75 -4.86
CA ALA A 156 -50.78 21.92 -5.15
C ALA A 156 -49.88 22.36 -3.97
N SER A 157 -50.33 22.17 -2.73
CA SER A 157 -49.56 22.52 -1.52
C SER A 157 -48.71 21.36 -0.98
N ALA A 158 -48.85 20.15 -1.53
CA ALA A 158 -48.06 19.01 -1.10
C ALA A 158 -46.60 19.18 -1.58
N PRO A 159 -45.60 18.82 -0.74
CA PRO A 159 -44.20 18.86 -1.15
C PRO A 159 -43.92 17.82 -2.23
N ILE A 160 -43.28 18.26 -3.31
CA ILE A 160 -42.74 17.40 -4.36
C ILE A 160 -41.23 17.51 -4.34
N LEU A 161 -40.54 16.36 -4.31
CA LEU A 161 -39.08 16.29 -4.32
C LEU A 161 -38.56 16.14 -5.74
N VAL A 162 -37.67 17.03 -6.17
CA VAL A 162 -36.86 16.90 -7.39
C VAL A 162 -35.41 16.67 -6.96
N TYR A 163 -35.03 15.41 -6.85
CA TYR A 163 -33.67 15.03 -6.46
C TYR A 163 -32.75 15.11 -7.69
N GLY A 164 -31.60 15.80 -7.56
CA GLY A 164 -30.73 16.06 -8.70
C GLY A 164 -31.26 17.14 -9.66
N ALA A 165 -31.97 18.12 -9.13
CA ALA A 165 -32.56 19.25 -9.87
C ALA A 165 -31.54 20.09 -10.66
N GLY A 166 -30.24 19.97 -10.37
CA GLY A 166 -29.17 20.61 -11.15
C GLY A 166 -28.95 20.02 -12.54
N SER A 167 -29.56 18.87 -12.87
CA SER A 167 -29.60 18.31 -14.21
C SER A 167 -30.56 19.09 -15.12
N THR A 168 -30.38 19.02 -16.44
CA THR A 168 -31.24 19.70 -17.42
C THR A 168 -32.71 19.29 -17.28
N ALA A 169 -33.01 18.00 -17.10
CA ALA A 169 -34.38 17.52 -16.85
C ALA A 169 -34.92 18.04 -15.51
N GLY A 170 -34.08 18.08 -14.47
CA GLY A 170 -34.44 18.66 -13.17
C GLY A 170 -34.81 20.14 -13.24
N LEU A 171 -34.07 20.94 -14.03
CA LEU A 171 -34.37 22.35 -14.27
C LEU A 171 -35.75 22.53 -14.91
N TYR A 172 -36.09 21.72 -15.92
CA TYR A 172 -37.42 21.78 -16.55
C TYR A 172 -38.52 21.25 -15.63
N ALA A 173 -38.26 20.22 -14.82
CA ALA A 173 -39.22 19.70 -13.86
C ALA A 173 -39.63 20.78 -12.84
N VAL A 174 -38.67 21.53 -12.30
CA VAL A 174 -38.95 22.65 -11.39
C VAL A 174 -39.81 23.72 -12.07
N GLN A 175 -39.47 24.12 -13.29
CA GLN A 175 -40.23 25.13 -14.05
C GLN A 175 -41.65 24.65 -14.36
N LEU A 176 -41.82 23.41 -14.81
CA LEU A 176 -43.11 22.82 -15.16
C LEU A 176 -44.00 22.65 -13.94
N LEU A 177 -43.48 22.18 -12.81
CA LEU A 177 -44.22 22.11 -11.54
C LEU A 177 -44.69 23.49 -11.11
N ARG A 178 -43.83 24.51 -11.21
CA ARG A 178 -44.18 25.89 -10.87
C ARG A 178 -45.27 26.43 -11.78
N LEU A 179 -45.15 26.23 -13.10
CA LEU A 179 -46.13 26.67 -14.09
C LEU A 179 -47.46 25.90 -13.98
N ALA A 180 -47.43 24.64 -13.56
CA ALA A 180 -48.62 23.84 -13.30
C ALA A 180 -49.34 24.21 -11.99
N GLY A 181 -48.80 25.14 -11.19
CA GLY A 181 -49.46 25.65 -9.99
C GLY A 181 -49.06 24.94 -8.69
N TYR A 182 -48.04 24.08 -8.70
CA TYR A 182 -47.48 23.49 -7.47
C TYR A 182 -46.67 24.52 -6.70
N LYS A 183 -46.87 24.53 -5.37
CA LYS A 183 -46.42 25.61 -4.48
C LYS A 183 -45.26 25.23 -3.59
N LYS A 184 -44.97 23.93 -3.40
CA LYS A 184 -43.88 23.44 -2.54
C LYS A 184 -43.00 22.46 -3.31
N ILE A 185 -41.90 22.97 -3.86
CA ILE A 185 -40.99 22.25 -4.75
C ILE A 185 -39.62 22.19 -4.07
N ILE A 186 -39.28 21.01 -3.55
CA ILE A 186 -38.03 20.77 -2.86
C ILE A 186 -37.04 20.23 -3.88
N ALA A 187 -35.90 20.90 -4.05
CA ALA A 187 -34.90 20.56 -5.04
C ALA A 187 -33.55 20.22 -4.39
N THR A 188 -32.85 19.20 -4.90
CA THR A 188 -31.47 18.93 -4.47
C THR A 188 -30.50 19.17 -5.62
N ALA A 189 -29.42 19.89 -5.35
CA ALA A 189 -28.36 20.19 -6.32
C ALA A 189 -27.12 20.65 -5.57
N SER A 190 -25.94 20.64 -6.20
CA SER A 190 -24.77 21.27 -5.57
C SER A 190 -25.05 22.74 -5.23
N LYS A 191 -24.48 23.23 -4.12
CA LYS A 191 -24.79 24.57 -3.54
C LYS A 191 -24.82 25.72 -4.55
N LYS A 192 -23.96 25.69 -5.57
CA LYS A 192 -23.89 26.72 -6.63
C LYS A 192 -25.16 26.85 -7.48
N HIS A 193 -26.02 25.83 -7.53
CA HIS A 193 -27.26 25.86 -8.32
C HIS A 193 -28.47 26.35 -7.52
N HIS A 194 -28.34 26.55 -6.21
CA HIS A 194 -29.46 26.85 -5.32
C HIS A 194 -30.19 28.14 -5.72
N GLU A 195 -29.46 29.22 -5.94
CA GLU A 195 -30.06 30.51 -6.34
C GLU A 195 -30.77 30.41 -7.69
N TYR A 196 -30.16 29.74 -8.66
CA TYR A 196 -30.76 29.53 -9.97
C TYR A 196 -32.05 28.71 -9.87
N LEU A 197 -32.03 27.59 -9.13
CA LEU A 197 -33.20 26.75 -8.92
C LEU A 197 -34.35 27.48 -8.22
N ARG A 198 -34.05 28.31 -7.21
CA ARG A 198 -35.06 29.18 -6.58
C ARG A 198 -35.63 30.18 -7.58
N SER A 199 -34.80 30.74 -8.46
CA SER A 199 -35.26 31.65 -9.53
C SER A 199 -36.19 30.96 -10.56
N LEU A 200 -36.10 29.63 -10.68
CA LEU A 200 -36.95 28.83 -11.57
C LEU A 200 -38.26 28.35 -10.90
N GLY A 201 -38.33 28.37 -9.57
CA GLY A 201 -39.54 28.02 -8.83
C GLY A 201 -39.36 27.02 -7.69
N ALA A 202 -38.14 26.56 -7.39
CA ALA A 202 -37.90 25.74 -6.21
C ALA A 202 -38.12 26.56 -4.94
N THR A 203 -38.87 26.03 -3.97
CA THR A 203 -39.07 26.68 -2.67
C THR A 203 -37.90 26.46 -1.74
N ASP A 204 -37.37 25.23 -1.75
CA ASP A 204 -36.30 24.79 -0.87
C ASP A 204 -35.23 24.12 -1.72
N THR A 205 -33.97 24.42 -1.43
CA THR A 205 -32.83 23.86 -2.18
C THR A 205 -31.77 23.36 -1.22
N PHE A 206 -31.37 22.09 -1.37
CA PHE A 206 -30.40 21.44 -0.49
C PHE A 206 -29.18 20.93 -1.28
N ASP A 207 -27.99 20.99 -0.67
CA ASP A 207 -26.81 20.38 -1.28
C ASP A 207 -26.91 18.87 -1.15
N TYR A 208 -27.05 18.16 -2.28
CA TYR A 208 -27.14 16.69 -2.25
C TYR A 208 -25.89 16.02 -1.67
N ARG A 209 -24.77 16.74 -1.56
CA ARG A 209 -23.52 16.27 -0.93
C ARG A 209 -23.48 16.54 0.57
N SER A 210 -24.46 17.27 1.11
CA SER A 210 -24.52 17.54 2.54
C SER A 210 -24.78 16.22 3.30
N PRO A 211 -23.98 15.89 4.32
CA PRO A 211 -24.26 14.74 5.19
C PRO A 211 -25.66 14.81 5.84
N SER A 212 -26.18 16.02 6.07
CA SER A 212 -27.49 16.29 6.65
C SER A 212 -28.64 16.36 5.63
N VAL A 213 -28.40 16.12 4.33
CA VAL A 213 -29.38 16.42 3.28
C VAL A 213 -30.75 15.75 3.51
N VAL A 214 -30.77 14.54 4.06
CA VAL A 214 -32.02 13.81 4.37
C VAL A 214 -32.81 14.51 5.47
N GLU A 215 -32.12 14.95 6.52
CA GLU A 215 -32.71 15.66 7.66
C GLU A 215 -33.22 17.04 7.22
N ASP A 216 -32.43 17.74 6.41
CA ASP A 216 -32.79 19.05 5.86
C ASP A 216 -34.04 18.96 4.97
N ILE A 217 -34.11 17.94 4.10
CA ILE A 217 -35.29 17.67 3.28
C ILE A 217 -36.49 17.32 4.16
N ALA A 218 -36.34 16.41 5.14
CA ALA A 218 -37.42 16.00 6.04
C ALA A 218 -37.99 17.20 6.83
N ASN A 219 -37.11 18.08 7.32
CA ASN A 219 -37.48 19.31 8.02
C ASN A 219 -38.24 20.27 7.11
N ALA A 220 -37.80 20.42 5.85
CA ALA A 220 -38.46 21.28 4.87
C ALA A 220 -39.84 20.74 4.45
N ILE A 221 -40.00 19.41 4.36
CA ILE A 221 -41.29 18.75 4.12
C ILE A 221 -42.26 19.06 5.27
N GLY A 222 -41.79 18.95 6.51
CA GLY A 222 -42.61 19.07 7.72
C GLY A 222 -43.54 17.86 7.94
N GLY A 223 -44.26 17.83 9.05
CA GLY A 223 -45.12 16.69 9.38
C GLY A 223 -44.31 15.42 9.70
N ASP A 224 -44.58 14.33 9.00
CA ASP A 224 -43.84 13.06 9.12
C ASP A 224 -42.51 13.06 8.34
N GLY A 225 -42.16 14.17 7.68
CA GLY A 225 -40.93 14.31 6.92
C GLY A 225 -40.92 13.52 5.62
N LYS A 226 -42.09 13.10 5.11
CA LYS A 226 -42.21 12.27 3.90
C LYS A 226 -42.92 12.99 2.76
N VAL A 227 -42.40 12.86 1.53
CA VAL A 227 -43.10 13.28 0.31
C VAL A 227 -43.94 12.14 -0.28
N LEU A 228 -45.01 12.49 -0.98
CA LEU A 228 -45.80 11.52 -1.76
C LEU A 228 -45.26 11.32 -3.17
N LEU A 229 -44.57 12.33 -3.72
CA LEU A 229 -44.07 12.31 -5.09
C LEU A 229 -42.61 12.73 -5.10
N ALA A 230 -41.76 11.91 -5.72
CA ALA A 230 -40.36 12.23 -5.94
C ALA A 230 -39.95 11.96 -7.38
N LEU A 231 -39.06 12.79 -7.89
CA LEU A 231 -38.39 12.66 -9.17
C LEU A 231 -36.89 12.57 -8.93
N ASP A 232 -36.28 11.42 -9.23
CA ASP A 232 -34.82 11.26 -9.19
C ASP A 232 -34.24 11.46 -10.59
N CYS A 233 -33.57 12.60 -10.77
CA CYS A 233 -32.97 12.99 -12.04
C CYS A 233 -31.54 12.45 -12.24
N ILE A 234 -31.00 11.70 -11.28
CA ILE A 234 -29.64 11.11 -11.33
C ILE A 234 -29.74 9.59 -11.49
N THR A 235 -30.61 8.95 -10.70
CA THR A 235 -30.83 7.49 -10.69
C THR A 235 -29.53 6.69 -10.49
N ALA A 236 -29.06 6.63 -9.24
CA ALA A 236 -27.90 5.85 -8.81
C ALA A 236 -28.13 5.22 -7.41
N ASP A 237 -27.41 4.15 -7.06
CA ASP A 237 -27.58 3.45 -5.75
C ASP A 237 -27.60 4.40 -4.54
N ALA A 238 -26.70 5.39 -4.54
CA ALA A 238 -26.61 6.39 -3.49
C ALA A 238 -27.83 7.31 -3.45
N THR A 239 -28.38 7.72 -4.60
CA THR A 239 -29.53 8.62 -4.65
C THR A 239 -30.82 7.89 -4.28
N LEU A 240 -30.99 6.64 -4.74
CA LEU A 240 -32.15 5.81 -4.37
C LEU A 240 -32.25 5.62 -2.86
N THR A 241 -31.12 5.33 -2.20
CA THR A 241 -31.07 5.19 -0.74
C THR A 241 -31.50 6.47 -0.02
N LEU A 242 -31.11 7.63 -0.55
CA LEU A 242 -31.44 8.92 0.06
C LEU A 242 -32.90 9.31 -0.20
N VAL A 243 -33.42 9.09 -1.41
CA VAL A 243 -34.83 9.33 -1.76
C VAL A 243 -35.75 8.38 -0.98
N ALA A 244 -35.36 7.12 -0.79
CA ALA A 244 -36.11 6.15 0.01
C ALA A 244 -36.31 6.59 1.47
N LYS A 245 -35.34 7.33 2.04
CA LYS A 245 -35.44 7.87 3.40
C LYS A 245 -36.45 9.00 3.54
N VAL A 246 -36.86 9.65 2.45
CA VAL A 246 -37.78 10.81 2.46
C VAL A 246 -39.06 10.59 1.66
N ILE A 247 -39.22 9.47 0.96
CA ILE A 247 -40.49 9.08 0.32
C ILE A 247 -41.43 8.38 1.32
N SER A 248 -42.73 8.65 1.19
CA SER A 248 -43.78 7.95 1.92
C SER A 248 -43.91 6.51 1.43
N SER A 249 -44.35 5.60 2.30
CA SER A 249 -44.55 4.18 1.94
C SER A 249 -45.58 3.99 0.81
N ARG A 250 -46.56 4.89 0.67
CA ARG A 250 -47.52 4.91 -0.45
C ARG A 250 -47.17 5.94 -1.54
N GLY A 251 -45.93 6.40 -1.57
CA GLY A 251 -45.46 7.41 -2.52
C GLY A 251 -45.17 6.83 -3.90
N LYS A 252 -45.01 7.73 -4.88
CA LYS A 252 -44.51 7.42 -6.22
C LYS A 252 -43.15 8.05 -6.44
N VAL A 253 -42.20 7.27 -6.96
CA VAL A 253 -40.86 7.73 -7.34
C VAL A 253 -40.65 7.49 -8.82
N ALA A 254 -40.46 8.57 -9.58
CA ALA A 254 -40.06 8.46 -10.97
C ALA A 254 -38.53 8.54 -11.07
N LEU A 255 -37.93 7.54 -11.70
CA LEU A 255 -36.51 7.44 -11.99
C LEU A 255 -36.30 7.79 -13.47
N LEU A 256 -35.44 8.76 -13.76
CA LEU A 256 -35.22 9.22 -15.14
C LEU A 256 -34.38 8.26 -16.00
N LEU A 257 -34.00 7.10 -15.47
CA LEU A 257 -33.49 5.96 -16.24
C LEU A 257 -34.50 4.79 -16.21
N PRO A 258 -34.66 4.04 -17.34
CA PRO A 258 -35.44 2.81 -17.35
C PRO A 258 -34.95 1.81 -16.30
N ILE A 259 -35.85 1.07 -15.65
CA ILE A 259 -35.48 0.07 -14.64
C ILE A 259 -35.73 -1.37 -15.12
N LYS A 260 -34.85 -2.27 -14.67
CA LYS A 260 -35.00 -3.72 -14.83
C LYS A 260 -35.23 -4.34 -13.45
N GLU A 261 -36.39 -4.98 -13.27
CA GLU A 261 -36.77 -5.70 -12.05
C GLU A 261 -36.78 -7.21 -12.34
N GLY A 262 -35.79 -7.93 -11.80
CA GLY A 262 -35.61 -9.36 -12.09
C GLY A 262 -35.37 -9.63 -13.58
N ASN A 263 -36.17 -10.52 -14.19
CA ASN A 263 -36.15 -10.77 -15.64
C ASN A 263 -37.07 -9.83 -16.44
N THR A 264 -37.84 -8.99 -15.75
CA THR A 264 -38.83 -8.10 -16.37
C THR A 264 -38.22 -6.72 -16.51
N VAL A 265 -38.06 -6.27 -17.75
CA VAL A 265 -37.84 -4.85 -18.00
C VAL A 265 -39.19 -4.18 -17.93
N THR A 266 -39.38 -3.22 -17.03
CA THR A 266 -40.56 -2.35 -17.13
C THR A 266 -40.54 -1.73 -18.53
N ASN A 267 -41.63 -1.94 -19.29
CA ASN A 267 -41.78 -1.43 -20.65
C ASN A 267 -40.83 -2.06 -21.70
N GLU A 268 -41.11 -3.33 -22.04
CA GLU A 268 -40.34 -4.17 -22.99
C GLU A 268 -40.31 -3.61 -24.42
N GLN A 269 -39.11 -3.26 -24.91
CA GLN A 269 -38.65 -3.57 -26.26
C GLN A 269 -37.11 -3.51 -26.33
N GLN A 270 -36.52 -4.33 -27.20
CA GLN A 270 -35.13 -4.76 -27.24
C GLN A 270 -34.07 -3.64 -27.14
N GLN A 271 -33.01 -3.96 -26.39
CA GLN A 271 -31.73 -3.24 -26.24
C GLN A 271 -31.83 -1.80 -25.72
N THR A 272 -31.67 -1.64 -24.40
CA THR A 272 -31.51 -0.32 -23.78
C THR A 272 -30.68 -0.43 -22.51
N LEU A 273 -30.08 0.68 -22.05
CA LEU A 273 -29.53 0.76 -20.70
C LEU A 273 -30.69 0.73 -19.73
N TYR A 274 -30.58 -0.12 -18.71
CA TYR A 274 -31.48 -0.15 -17.58
C TYR A 274 -30.67 0.03 -16.32
N PHE A 275 -31.22 0.74 -15.35
CA PHE A 275 -30.78 0.65 -13.98
C PHE A 275 -31.33 -0.66 -13.40
N GLU A 276 -30.43 -1.54 -12.93
CA GLU A 276 -30.83 -2.83 -12.36
C GLU A 276 -31.27 -2.63 -10.91
N LEU A 277 -32.57 -2.76 -10.68
CA LEU A 277 -33.18 -2.65 -9.36
C LEU A 277 -33.54 -4.07 -8.90
N SER A 278 -32.55 -4.78 -8.38
CA SER A 278 -32.75 -6.13 -7.83
C SER A 278 -33.41 -6.07 -6.44
N GLU A 279 -34.12 -7.14 -6.04
CA GLU A 279 -34.86 -7.18 -4.76
C GLU A 279 -33.97 -6.90 -3.54
N ASP A 280 -32.70 -7.33 -3.58
CA ASP A 280 -31.68 -7.10 -2.55
C ASP A 280 -31.16 -5.65 -2.52
N LYS A 281 -31.33 -4.89 -3.61
CA LYS A 281 -30.83 -3.52 -3.77
C LYS A 281 -31.91 -2.46 -3.78
N ASN A 282 -33.19 -2.82 -3.76
CA ASN A 282 -34.30 -1.89 -3.74
C ASN A 282 -34.44 -1.27 -2.33
N PRO A 283 -34.06 0.01 -2.10
CA PRO A 283 -34.11 0.61 -0.77
C PRO A 283 -35.52 1.11 -0.42
N PHE A 284 -36.47 1.06 -1.35
CA PHE A 284 -37.81 1.59 -1.16
C PHE A 284 -38.72 0.58 -0.45
N PRO A 285 -39.70 1.07 0.34
CA PRO A 285 -40.75 0.21 0.89
C PRO A 285 -41.49 -0.56 -0.22
N SER A 286 -41.88 -1.81 0.04
CA SER A 286 -42.61 -2.67 -0.92
C SER A 286 -43.97 -2.14 -1.39
N THR A 287 -44.45 -1.05 -0.78
CA THR A 287 -45.72 -0.37 -1.10
C THR A 287 -45.52 0.91 -1.90
N THR A 288 -44.27 1.32 -2.13
CA THR A 288 -43.90 2.51 -2.91
C THR A 288 -43.87 2.16 -4.39
N GLU A 289 -44.53 2.97 -5.20
CA GLU A 289 -44.57 2.77 -6.65
C GLU A 289 -43.32 3.38 -7.29
N ILE A 290 -42.51 2.55 -7.92
CA ILE A 290 -41.28 2.96 -8.60
C ILE A 290 -41.52 2.92 -10.10
N ILE A 291 -41.22 4.02 -10.78
CA ILE A 291 -41.51 4.17 -12.21
C ILE A 291 -40.22 4.51 -12.95
N GLY A 292 -39.73 3.58 -13.76
CA GLY A 292 -38.63 3.84 -14.70
C GLY A 292 -39.15 4.58 -15.94
N VAL A 293 -38.68 5.80 -16.17
CA VAL A 293 -39.18 6.65 -17.26
C VAL A 293 -38.48 6.32 -18.58
N ARG A 294 -39.29 6.16 -19.63
CA ARG A 294 -38.87 6.04 -21.03
C ARG A 294 -39.36 7.25 -21.81
N THR A 295 -38.50 8.25 -22.03
CA THR A 295 -38.88 9.51 -22.71
C THR A 295 -39.62 9.27 -24.03
N PHE A 296 -39.18 8.33 -24.86
CA PHE A 296 -39.76 8.06 -26.21
C PHE A 296 -41.20 7.54 -26.18
N PHE A 297 -41.70 7.07 -25.04
CA PHE A 297 -43.05 6.50 -24.95
C PHE A 297 -44.14 7.57 -24.96
N TYR A 298 -43.79 8.86 -24.85
CA TYR A 298 -44.75 9.94 -25.03
C TYR A 298 -45.43 9.91 -26.41
N GLU A 299 -44.78 9.32 -27.44
CA GLU A 299 -45.38 9.18 -28.77
C GLU A 299 -46.50 8.14 -28.84
N GLN A 300 -46.58 7.24 -27.86
CA GLN A 300 -47.69 6.28 -27.76
C GLN A 300 -48.97 6.98 -27.28
N ASP A 301 -48.84 8.13 -26.63
CA ASP A 301 -49.95 9.00 -26.29
C ASP A 301 -50.22 9.95 -27.47
N GLU A 302 -51.26 9.64 -28.26
CA GLU A 302 -51.65 10.45 -29.41
C GLU A 302 -51.95 11.91 -29.06
N ASN A 303 -52.37 12.21 -27.83
CA ASN A 303 -52.57 13.59 -27.40
C ASN A 303 -51.23 14.30 -27.16
N LEU A 304 -50.28 13.66 -26.48
CA LEU A 304 -48.95 14.25 -26.27
C LEU A 304 -48.15 14.35 -27.56
N LYS A 305 -48.13 13.30 -28.38
CA LYS A 305 -47.47 13.26 -29.70
C LYS A 305 -47.88 14.43 -30.60
N ASN A 306 -49.17 14.73 -30.67
CA ASN A 306 -49.70 15.74 -31.59
C ASN A 306 -49.70 17.16 -31.02
N ASN A 307 -49.48 17.33 -29.70
CA ASN A 307 -49.60 18.65 -29.05
C ASN A 307 -48.36 19.11 -28.28
N LEU A 308 -47.53 18.23 -27.72
CA LEU A 308 -46.42 18.63 -26.82
C LEU A 308 -45.36 19.48 -27.54
N MET A 309 -44.68 18.93 -28.55
CA MET A 309 -43.71 19.67 -29.36
C MET A 309 -44.38 20.59 -30.39
N PRO A 310 -45.49 20.20 -31.06
CA PRO A 310 -46.08 21.07 -32.08
C PRO A 310 -46.78 22.32 -31.56
N LYS A 311 -47.33 22.30 -30.33
CA LYS A 311 -48.18 23.38 -29.80
C LYS A 311 -47.79 23.88 -28.42
N ILE A 312 -47.64 22.99 -27.43
CA ILE A 312 -47.43 23.34 -26.02
C ILE A 312 -46.06 24.00 -25.82
N LEU A 313 -44.98 23.36 -26.27
CA LEU A 313 -43.63 23.90 -26.13
C LEU A 313 -43.47 25.25 -26.88
N PRO A 314 -43.91 25.40 -28.15
CA PRO A 314 -43.87 26.69 -28.84
C PRO A 314 -44.60 27.82 -28.09
N GLU A 315 -45.73 27.53 -27.43
CA GLU A 315 -46.45 28.51 -26.62
C GLU A 315 -45.64 28.95 -25.39
N LEU A 316 -45.07 27.98 -24.68
CA LEU A 316 -44.24 28.20 -23.50
C LEU A 316 -42.97 29.00 -23.82
N LEU A 317 -42.33 28.71 -24.97
CA LEU A 317 -41.16 29.42 -25.45
C LEU A 317 -41.50 30.85 -25.89
N ARG A 318 -42.61 31.03 -26.62
CA ARG A 318 -43.06 32.36 -27.06
C ARG A 318 -43.42 33.26 -25.88
N SER A 319 -43.99 32.68 -24.83
CA SER A 319 -44.33 33.39 -23.59
C SER A 319 -43.12 33.68 -22.70
N GLY A 320 -41.95 33.08 -22.98
CA GLY A 320 -40.74 33.24 -22.18
C GLY A 320 -40.79 32.57 -20.80
N TYR A 321 -41.77 31.67 -20.58
CA TYR A 321 -41.94 31.01 -19.28
C TYR A 321 -40.92 29.90 -19.03
N ILE A 322 -40.46 29.24 -20.10
CA ILE A 322 -39.42 28.23 -20.02
C ILE A 322 -38.09 28.89 -20.37
N LYS A 323 -37.17 28.84 -19.41
CA LYS A 323 -35.77 29.22 -19.58
C LYS A 323 -34.96 27.99 -20.01
N PRO A 324 -34.14 28.09 -21.06
CA PRO A 324 -33.25 27.01 -21.47
C PRO A 324 -32.21 26.71 -20.39
N ALA A 325 -31.66 25.50 -20.44
CA ALA A 325 -30.54 25.16 -19.58
C ALA A 325 -29.27 25.88 -20.06
N PRO A 326 -28.42 26.40 -19.15
CA PRO A 326 -27.14 26.98 -19.54
C PRO A 326 -26.25 25.96 -20.27
N VAL A 327 -25.63 26.35 -21.38
CA VAL A 327 -24.74 25.48 -22.19
C VAL A 327 -23.27 25.89 -22.19
N LEU A 328 -22.39 24.89 -22.21
CA LEU A 328 -21.02 25.08 -22.68
C LEU A 328 -21.00 25.01 -24.22
N LEU A 329 -20.68 26.13 -24.85
CA LEU A 329 -20.64 26.23 -26.31
C LEU A 329 -19.32 25.72 -26.87
N GLN A 330 -19.40 24.77 -27.79
CA GLN A 330 -18.28 24.35 -28.65
C GLN A 330 -18.54 24.88 -30.05
N ASP A 331 -17.90 25.98 -30.41
CA ASP A 331 -18.10 26.66 -31.71
C ASP A 331 -16.79 27.02 -32.43
N LYS A 332 -15.69 26.34 -32.06
CA LYS A 332 -14.37 26.53 -32.68
C LYS A 332 -13.91 25.22 -33.33
N GLY A 333 -13.34 25.31 -34.52
CA GLY A 333 -12.86 24.15 -35.28
C GLY A 333 -13.91 23.54 -36.21
N THR A 334 -13.52 22.47 -36.89
CA THR A 334 -14.38 21.68 -37.79
C THR A 334 -15.50 20.97 -37.02
N PHE A 335 -16.55 20.52 -37.70
CA PHE A 335 -17.64 19.77 -37.06
C PHE A 335 -17.12 18.50 -36.34
N LYS A 336 -16.14 17.79 -36.92
CA LYS A 336 -15.45 16.66 -36.28
C LYS A 336 -14.73 17.07 -35.00
N GLU A 337 -14.01 18.19 -35.02
CA GLU A 337 -13.30 18.72 -33.85
C GLU A 337 -14.27 19.13 -32.74
N ARG A 338 -15.36 19.83 -33.05
CA ARG A 338 -16.37 20.25 -32.06
C ARG A 338 -17.02 19.05 -31.37
N VAL A 339 -17.39 18.03 -32.14
CA VAL A 339 -17.95 16.77 -31.64
C VAL A 339 -16.91 15.99 -30.82
N GLY A 340 -15.69 15.85 -31.34
CA GLY A 340 -14.59 15.15 -30.66
C GLY A 340 -14.26 15.78 -29.31
N THR A 341 -14.07 17.10 -29.27
CA THR A 341 -13.83 17.84 -28.03
C THR A 341 -15.00 17.70 -27.07
N GLY A 342 -16.26 17.80 -27.53
CA GLY A 342 -17.41 17.61 -26.65
C GLY A 342 -17.46 16.22 -26.00
N LEU A 343 -17.15 15.16 -26.76
CA LEU A 343 -17.16 13.78 -26.27
C LEU A 343 -15.94 13.46 -25.38
N GLU A 344 -14.77 14.01 -25.69
CA GLU A 344 -13.58 13.95 -24.82
C GLU A 344 -13.86 14.63 -23.48
N LEU A 345 -14.42 15.84 -23.50
CA LEU A 345 -14.77 16.55 -22.27
C LEU A 345 -15.80 15.78 -21.41
N LEU A 346 -16.73 15.06 -22.04
CA LEU A 346 -17.68 14.18 -21.35
C LEU A 346 -16.99 12.90 -20.82
N ARG A 347 -16.09 12.27 -21.58
CA ARG A 347 -15.31 11.07 -21.16
C ARG A 347 -14.38 11.33 -20.00
N GLU A 348 -13.75 12.50 -20.00
CA GLU A 348 -12.84 12.93 -18.94
C GLU A 348 -13.59 13.52 -17.73
N ASN A 349 -14.94 13.44 -17.71
CA ASN A 349 -15.82 14.06 -16.72
C ASN A 349 -15.55 15.58 -16.52
N LYS A 350 -14.95 16.24 -17.52
CA LYS A 350 -14.67 17.69 -17.53
C LYS A 350 -15.93 18.53 -17.73
N VAL A 351 -17.00 17.95 -18.30
CA VAL A 351 -18.36 18.53 -18.27
C VAL A 351 -19.35 17.56 -17.64
N SER A 352 -19.81 17.91 -16.44
CA SER A 352 -21.00 17.35 -15.79
C SER A 352 -21.60 18.44 -14.90
N VAL A 353 -22.29 19.42 -15.48
CA VAL A 353 -22.76 20.61 -14.74
C VAL A 353 -21.62 21.29 -13.95
N TRP A 354 -20.54 21.69 -14.61
CA TRP A 354 -19.50 22.53 -14.00
C TRP A 354 -19.04 23.60 -14.99
N TYR A 355 -19.37 24.87 -14.71
CA TYR A 355 -18.64 26.00 -15.26
C TYR A 355 -17.41 26.23 -14.37
N PHE A 356 -16.23 26.18 -14.98
CA PHE A 356 -15.00 26.74 -14.45
C PHE A 356 -14.83 28.15 -15.02
N THR A 357 -14.26 29.04 -14.23
CA THR A 357 -13.76 30.34 -14.68
C THR A 357 -12.55 30.16 -15.61
N PRO A 358 -12.24 31.12 -16.50
CA PRO A 358 -11.07 31.04 -17.40
C PRO A 358 -9.73 30.77 -16.67
N GLU A 359 -9.58 31.25 -15.43
CA GLU A 359 -8.38 31.01 -14.61
C GLU A 359 -8.30 29.56 -14.06
N GLU A 360 -9.44 28.93 -13.78
CA GLU A 360 -9.52 27.51 -13.39
C GLU A 360 -9.26 26.55 -14.58
N LEU A 361 -9.53 27.01 -15.80
CA LEU A 361 -9.31 26.28 -17.05
C LEU A 361 -7.82 26.23 -17.44
N GLN A 362 -7.09 27.34 -17.25
CA GLN A 362 -5.64 27.40 -17.48
C GLN A 362 -4.89 26.45 -16.54
N THR A 363 -5.30 26.37 -15.27
CA THR A 363 -4.66 25.53 -14.23
C THR A 363 -4.91 24.02 -14.45
N ARG A 364 -5.95 23.64 -15.20
CA ARG A 364 -6.35 22.25 -15.44
C ARG A 364 -5.92 21.69 -16.80
N LEU A 365 -5.76 22.53 -17.82
CA LEU A 365 -5.23 22.10 -19.12
C LEU A 365 -3.77 21.60 -19.00
N ASP A 366 -3.03 22.09 -18.00
CA ASP A 366 -1.66 21.64 -17.72
C ASP A 366 -1.59 20.25 -17.04
N ARG A 367 -2.73 19.62 -16.67
CA ARG A 367 -2.78 18.36 -15.88
C ARG A 367 -3.27 17.09 -16.61
N THR A 368 -3.64 17.14 -17.89
CA THR A 368 -4.06 15.91 -18.64
C THR A 368 -2.95 15.23 -19.45
N ALA A 369 -1.73 15.76 -19.46
CA ALA A 369 -0.56 14.93 -19.72
C ALA A 369 -0.15 14.28 -18.39
N ARG A 370 0.08 12.96 -18.36
CA ARG A 370 0.83 12.34 -17.26
C ARG A 370 2.09 13.18 -17.07
N LEU A 371 2.21 13.80 -15.90
CA LEU A 371 3.35 14.64 -15.60
C LEU A 371 4.59 13.76 -15.66
N ALA A 372 5.63 14.25 -16.33
CA ALA A 372 6.90 13.55 -16.36
C ALA A 372 7.40 13.37 -14.94
N HIS A 373 7.98 12.19 -14.66
CA HIS A 373 8.73 12.00 -13.43
C HIS A 373 9.87 13.01 -13.32
N PHE A 374 10.35 13.20 -12.09
CA PHE A 374 11.54 14.02 -11.83
C PHE A 374 12.74 13.51 -12.64
N ASP A 375 13.49 14.41 -13.25
CA ASP A 375 14.75 14.02 -13.94
C ASP A 375 15.82 13.50 -12.96
N LYS A 376 15.80 14.00 -11.73
CA LYS A 376 16.78 13.68 -10.68
C LYS A 376 16.17 13.80 -9.29
N ILE A 377 16.37 12.76 -8.47
CA ILE A 377 15.95 12.72 -7.06
C ILE A 377 17.14 12.42 -6.14
N LEU A 378 17.03 12.91 -4.90
CA LEU A 378 17.94 12.56 -3.82
C LEU A 378 17.29 11.54 -2.89
N ILE A 379 18.05 10.53 -2.47
CA ILE A 379 17.61 9.54 -1.50
C ILE A 379 18.25 9.88 -0.15
N ALA A 380 17.45 10.40 0.78
CA ALA A 380 17.89 10.84 2.11
C ALA A 380 17.94 9.67 3.11
N ASN A 381 18.56 8.56 2.70
CA ASN A 381 18.64 7.33 3.49
C ASN A 381 19.86 6.48 3.09
N ARG A 382 20.05 5.33 3.73
CA ARG A 382 21.15 4.39 3.52
C ARG A 382 20.66 2.94 3.44
N GLY A 383 21.60 2.00 3.31
CA GLY A 383 21.34 0.57 3.46
C GLY A 383 20.42 0.01 2.38
N GLU A 384 19.62 -1.00 2.73
CA GLU A 384 18.76 -1.71 1.77
C GLU A 384 17.70 -0.79 1.15
N ILE A 385 17.08 0.11 1.94
CA ILE A 385 16.03 1.00 1.43
C ILE A 385 16.55 1.99 0.40
N ALA A 386 17.77 2.50 0.58
CA ALA A 386 18.36 3.36 -0.44
C ALA A 386 18.57 2.58 -1.75
N CYS A 387 19.03 1.32 -1.66
CA CYS A 387 19.16 0.43 -2.82
C CYS A 387 17.81 0.13 -3.46
N ARG A 388 16.76 -0.13 -2.67
CA ARG A 388 15.37 -0.36 -3.10
C ARG A 388 14.83 0.82 -3.92
N VAL A 389 15.02 2.04 -3.44
CA VAL A 389 14.58 3.27 -4.14
C VAL A 389 15.38 3.51 -5.41
N ILE A 390 16.71 3.35 -5.36
CA ILE A 390 17.58 3.50 -6.53
C ILE A 390 17.19 2.52 -7.64
N ARG A 391 16.83 1.28 -7.30
CA ARG A 391 16.39 0.28 -8.29
C ARG A 391 15.16 0.74 -9.07
N THR A 392 14.13 1.25 -8.39
CA THR A 392 12.92 1.76 -9.05
C THR A 392 13.21 3.04 -9.83
N ALA A 393 13.97 3.99 -9.26
CA ALA A 393 14.33 5.21 -9.97
C ALA A 393 15.07 4.90 -11.28
N LYS A 394 16.02 3.95 -11.28
CA LYS A 394 16.72 3.50 -12.48
C LYS A 394 15.80 2.81 -13.49
N LYS A 395 14.86 1.96 -13.02
CA LYS A 395 13.83 1.35 -13.87
C LYS A 395 13.01 2.41 -14.63
N LEU A 396 12.74 3.55 -13.99
CA LEU A 396 11.99 4.68 -14.56
C LEU A 396 12.85 5.70 -15.32
N GLY A 397 14.17 5.50 -15.39
CA GLY A 397 15.09 6.44 -16.07
C GLY A 397 15.39 7.73 -15.28
N ILE A 398 15.11 7.75 -13.99
CA ILE A 398 15.34 8.89 -13.08
C ILE A 398 16.77 8.84 -12.54
N LYS A 399 17.50 9.96 -12.60
CA LYS A 399 18.86 10.05 -12.02
C LYS A 399 18.80 10.06 -10.49
N THR A 400 19.76 9.40 -9.87
CA THR A 400 19.78 9.16 -8.43
C THR A 400 20.97 9.80 -7.74
N VAL A 401 20.70 10.50 -6.64
CA VAL A 401 21.72 11.08 -5.75
C VAL A 401 21.64 10.41 -4.40
N ALA A 402 22.69 9.69 -4.00
CA ALA A 402 22.83 9.16 -2.65
C ALA A 402 23.51 10.16 -1.72
N VAL A 403 23.15 10.11 -0.44
CA VAL A 403 23.94 10.72 0.63
C VAL A 403 24.57 9.63 1.49
N TYR A 404 25.73 9.91 2.08
CA TYR A 404 26.44 8.93 2.91
C TYR A 404 27.24 9.57 4.05
N SER A 405 27.34 8.86 5.17
CA SER A 405 28.29 9.17 6.24
C SER A 405 29.69 8.68 5.89
N GLU A 406 30.73 9.17 6.55
CA GLU A 406 32.10 8.68 6.36
C GLU A 406 32.24 7.15 6.49
N ALA A 407 31.48 6.53 7.40
CA ALA A 407 31.43 5.08 7.59
C ALA A 407 30.76 4.33 6.42
N ASP A 408 29.86 4.98 5.69
CA ASP A 408 29.12 4.39 4.57
C ASP A 408 29.79 4.63 3.21
N ARG A 409 31.01 5.19 3.16
CA ARG A 409 31.68 5.54 1.90
C ARG A 409 31.72 4.41 0.87
N ASN A 410 31.84 3.18 1.34
CA ASN A 410 31.93 1.99 0.50
C ASN A 410 30.63 1.15 0.49
N SER A 411 29.52 1.67 1.01
CA SER A 411 28.26 0.95 1.08
C SER A 411 27.66 0.70 -0.31
N LEU A 412 26.72 -0.25 -0.38
CA LEU A 412 26.12 -0.64 -1.65
C LEU A 412 25.34 0.50 -2.32
N HIS A 413 24.59 1.29 -1.55
CA HIS A 413 23.78 2.37 -2.11
C HIS A 413 24.61 3.49 -2.73
N VAL A 414 25.81 3.76 -2.19
CA VAL A 414 26.77 4.71 -2.75
C VAL A 414 27.29 4.23 -4.10
N GLN A 415 27.61 2.93 -4.22
CA GLN A 415 28.05 2.33 -5.47
C GLN A 415 26.93 2.25 -6.51
N MET A 416 25.67 2.19 -6.08
CA MET A 416 24.51 2.07 -6.96
C MET A 416 24.03 3.41 -7.52
N ALA A 417 24.15 4.51 -6.78
CA ALA A 417 23.66 5.82 -7.22
C ALA A 417 24.50 6.41 -8.36
N ASP A 418 23.90 7.34 -9.13
CA ASP A 418 24.61 8.04 -10.22
C ASP A 418 25.57 9.11 -9.67
N GLU A 419 25.19 9.72 -8.54
CA GLU A 419 26.03 10.64 -7.76
C GLU A 419 25.93 10.31 -6.27
N ALA A 420 26.98 10.58 -5.49
CA ALA A 420 26.98 10.38 -4.04
C ALA A 420 27.74 11.49 -3.31
N TYR A 421 27.17 11.98 -2.20
CA TYR A 421 27.74 13.08 -1.42
C TYR A 421 27.90 12.72 0.05
N CYS A 422 29.09 13.01 0.59
CA CYS A 422 29.39 12.82 2.00
C CYS A 422 28.69 13.90 2.83
N ILE A 423 27.91 13.51 3.83
CA ILE A 423 27.10 14.40 4.67
C ILE A 423 27.55 14.44 6.14
N GLY A 424 28.69 13.84 6.48
CA GLY A 424 29.27 13.96 7.82
C GLY A 424 29.90 12.71 8.37
N PRO A 425 30.25 12.72 9.67
CA PRO A 425 30.80 11.58 10.37
C PRO A 425 29.76 10.47 10.58
N ALA A 426 30.18 9.35 11.16
CA ALA A 426 29.36 8.15 11.32
C ALA A 426 28.08 8.30 12.19
N PRO A 427 28.01 9.15 13.24
CA PRO A 427 26.77 9.32 13.99
C PRO A 427 25.64 9.93 13.14
N SER A 428 24.47 9.29 13.17
CA SER A 428 23.30 9.75 12.40
C SER A 428 22.82 11.16 12.75
N SER A 429 22.97 11.59 14.01
CA SER A 429 22.67 12.95 14.49
C SER A 429 23.48 14.03 13.77
N GLU A 430 24.68 13.69 13.32
CA GLU A 430 25.61 14.59 12.65
C GLU A 430 25.64 14.38 11.12
N SER A 431 24.92 13.37 10.62
CA SER A 431 24.85 13.00 9.21
C SER A 431 23.41 12.92 8.71
N TYR A 432 22.79 11.74 8.69
CA TYR A 432 21.47 11.50 8.07
C TYR A 432 20.30 12.28 8.70
N LEU A 433 20.43 12.75 9.94
CA LEU A 433 19.46 13.62 10.61
C LEU A 433 19.74 15.11 10.41
N ASN A 434 20.87 15.47 9.79
CA ASN A 434 21.25 16.85 9.53
C ASN A 434 20.53 17.37 8.27
N MET A 435 19.40 18.04 8.48
CA MET A 435 18.56 18.59 7.42
C MET A 435 19.31 19.61 6.55
N ASP A 436 20.15 20.46 7.15
CA ASP A 436 20.86 21.53 6.43
C ASP A 436 21.81 20.94 5.38
N ARG A 437 22.56 19.89 5.75
CA ARG A 437 23.46 19.21 4.82
C ARG A 437 22.72 18.52 3.69
N ILE A 438 21.56 17.91 3.97
CA ILE A 438 20.77 17.25 2.92
C ILE A 438 20.21 18.28 1.94
N ILE A 439 19.68 19.40 2.43
CA ILE A 439 19.17 20.50 1.60
C ILE A 439 20.32 21.12 0.76
N GLU A 440 21.49 21.34 1.35
CA GLU A 440 22.68 21.80 0.62
C GLU A 440 23.04 20.86 -0.54
N VAL A 441 23.02 19.54 -0.32
CA VAL A 441 23.28 18.55 -1.36
C VAL A 441 22.19 18.58 -2.45
N CYS A 442 20.92 18.81 -2.09
CA CYS A 442 19.85 18.97 -3.08
C CYS A 442 20.15 20.13 -4.04
N HIS A 443 20.56 21.29 -3.52
CA HIS A 443 20.94 22.44 -4.34
C HIS A 443 22.18 22.18 -5.20
N ARG A 444 23.21 21.53 -4.64
CA ARG A 444 24.47 21.23 -5.35
C ARG A 444 24.28 20.20 -6.47
N SER A 445 23.49 19.18 -6.24
CA SER A 445 23.23 18.09 -7.20
C SER A 445 22.14 18.45 -8.22
N GLY A 446 21.29 19.44 -7.90
CA GLY A 446 20.13 19.83 -8.69
C GLY A 446 18.94 18.87 -8.57
N ALA A 447 18.90 18.03 -7.54
CA ALA A 447 17.77 17.14 -7.27
C ALA A 447 16.49 17.96 -7.03
N LYS A 448 15.37 17.51 -7.63
CA LYS A 448 14.07 18.20 -7.57
C LYS A 448 13.12 17.62 -6.53
N ALA A 449 13.39 16.40 -6.08
CA ALA A 449 12.63 15.74 -5.04
C ALA A 449 13.54 14.91 -4.13
N VAL A 450 13.10 14.70 -2.90
CA VAL A 450 13.78 13.89 -1.89
C VAL A 450 12.90 12.72 -1.51
N HIS A 451 13.42 11.50 -1.68
CA HIS A 451 12.82 10.29 -1.14
C HIS A 451 13.44 9.99 0.22
N PRO A 452 12.69 10.05 1.33
CA PRO A 452 13.25 9.85 2.66
C PRO A 452 13.45 8.37 3.01
N GLY A 453 12.81 7.45 2.29
CA GLY A 453 12.76 6.04 2.67
C GLY A 453 11.93 5.87 3.93
N TYR A 454 12.48 5.17 4.93
CA TYR A 454 11.89 5.01 6.25
C TYR A 454 12.91 5.31 7.36
N GLY A 455 12.43 5.67 8.55
CA GLY A 455 13.30 6.16 9.61
C GLY A 455 13.99 7.49 9.25
N PHE A 456 14.96 7.89 10.06
CA PHE A 456 15.63 9.20 9.94
C PHE A 456 14.63 10.37 9.85
N LEU A 457 14.54 11.02 8.68
CA LEU A 457 13.74 12.22 8.44
C LEU A 457 12.39 11.91 7.75
N SER A 458 12.03 10.64 7.54
CA SER A 458 10.80 10.26 6.82
C SER A 458 9.51 10.72 7.49
N GLU A 459 9.51 10.85 8.81
CA GLU A 459 8.35 11.27 9.61
C GLU A 459 8.63 12.63 10.29
N ASN A 460 9.54 13.42 9.71
CA ASN A 460 9.89 14.72 10.24
C ASN A 460 9.15 15.84 9.51
N ALA A 461 8.10 16.35 10.15
CA ALA A 461 7.26 17.46 9.69
C ALA A 461 8.07 18.71 9.29
N ILE A 462 9.09 19.06 10.08
CA ILE A 462 9.94 20.23 9.83
C ILE A 462 10.75 20.05 8.55
N PHE A 463 11.30 18.85 8.33
CA PHE A 463 12.05 18.54 7.12
C PHE A 463 11.18 18.63 5.86
N SER A 464 9.97 18.05 5.89
CA SER A 464 8.99 18.13 4.80
C SER A 464 8.66 19.60 4.45
N ARG A 465 8.36 20.43 5.46
CA ARG A 465 8.12 21.87 5.27
C ARG A 465 9.31 22.62 4.69
N ARG A 466 10.52 22.38 5.23
CA ARG A 466 11.73 23.06 4.77
C ARG A 466 12.05 22.74 3.31
N LEU A 467 11.91 21.48 2.89
CA LEU A 467 12.06 21.12 1.48
C LEU A 467 11.06 21.88 0.59
N GLY A 468 9.80 21.96 1.02
CA GLY A 468 8.78 22.74 0.30
C GLY A 468 9.11 24.24 0.18
N GLN A 469 9.67 24.84 1.22
CA GLN A 469 10.14 26.25 1.20
C GLN A 469 11.28 26.49 0.20
N GLU A 470 12.11 25.48 -0.02
CA GLU A 470 13.22 25.50 -0.99
C GLU A 470 12.79 25.05 -2.40
N GLY A 471 11.50 24.77 -2.62
CA GLY A 471 10.96 24.30 -3.90
C GLY A 471 11.37 22.86 -4.26
N ILE A 472 11.73 22.04 -3.26
CA ILE A 472 12.08 20.63 -3.40
C ILE A 472 10.90 19.77 -2.95
N VAL A 473 10.46 18.83 -3.77
CA VAL A 473 9.32 17.97 -3.44
C VAL A 473 9.72 16.90 -2.41
N PHE A 474 8.99 16.81 -1.31
CA PHE A 474 9.09 15.70 -0.38
C PHE A 474 8.25 14.52 -0.89
N ILE A 475 8.88 13.38 -1.19
CA ILE A 475 8.18 12.17 -1.67
C ILE A 475 7.62 11.43 -0.45
N GLY A 476 6.47 11.88 0.03
CA GLY A 476 5.81 11.37 1.22
C GLY A 476 4.59 12.23 1.61
N PRO A 477 4.02 12.01 2.80
CA PRO A 477 2.85 12.77 3.24
C PRO A 477 3.17 14.24 3.52
N PRO A 478 2.16 15.12 3.46
CA PRO A 478 2.32 16.54 3.79
C PRO A 478 2.60 16.74 5.28
N GLU A 479 3.20 17.89 5.64
CA GLU A 479 3.51 18.27 7.03
C GLU A 479 2.31 18.06 7.97
N GLY A 480 1.12 18.50 7.56
CA GLY A 480 -0.09 18.39 8.39
C GLY A 480 -0.43 16.96 8.78
N ALA A 481 -0.31 16.01 7.84
CA ALA A 481 -0.57 14.59 8.12
C ALA A 481 0.47 14.00 9.07
N ILE A 482 1.75 14.37 8.91
CA ILE A 482 2.84 13.94 9.79
C ILE A 482 2.60 14.45 11.23
N VAL A 483 2.23 15.73 11.39
CA VAL A 483 1.95 16.32 12.70
C VAL A 483 0.75 15.66 13.36
N SER A 484 -0.37 15.53 12.64
CA SER A 484 -1.60 14.95 13.18
C SER A 484 -1.41 13.52 13.68
N MET A 485 -0.57 12.72 13.03
CA MET A 485 -0.31 11.34 13.43
C MET A 485 0.87 11.18 14.42
N GLY A 486 1.64 12.23 14.67
CA GLY A 486 2.77 12.19 15.61
C GLY A 486 2.37 12.21 17.09
N SER A 487 1.16 12.67 17.42
CA SER A 487 0.63 12.71 18.79
C SER A 487 -0.39 11.58 19.02
N LYS A 488 -0.18 10.75 20.06
CA LYS A 488 -1.08 9.62 20.38
C LYS A 488 -2.49 10.06 20.78
N SER A 489 -2.63 11.20 21.46
CA SER A 489 -3.95 11.71 21.86
C SER A 489 -4.68 12.36 20.68
N GLU A 490 -3.98 13.19 19.91
CA GLU A 490 -4.55 13.88 18.75
C GLU A 490 -4.97 12.88 17.67
N SER A 491 -4.10 11.92 17.34
CA SER A 491 -4.40 10.87 16.36
C SER A 491 -5.67 10.09 16.74
N LYS A 492 -5.83 9.69 18.00
CA LYS A 492 -7.03 8.99 18.47
C LYS A 492 -8.30 9.83 18.32
N ASN A 493 -8.25 11.12 18.66
CA ASN A 493 -9.40 12.01 18.48
C ASN A 493 -9.83 12.12 17.01
N ILE A 494 -8.84 12.23 16.11
CA ILE A 494 -9.08 12.25 14.66
C ILE A 494 -9.68 10.91 14.20
N MET A 495 -9.13 9.78 14.65
CA MET A 495 -9.60 8.45 14.27
C MET A 495 -11.01 8.16 14.76
N LEU A 496 -11.33 8.48 16.01
CA LEU A 496 -12.68 8.35 16.56
C LEU A 496 -13.68 9.21 15.77
N SER A 497 -13.31 10.44 15.43
CA SER A 497 -14.13 11.33 14.60
C SER A 497 -14.33 10.81 13.17
N ALA A 498 -13.37 10.04 12.66
CA ALA A 498 -13.41 9.38 11.36
C ALA A 498 -14.15 8.01 11.38
N GLY A 499 -14.69 7.59 12.54
CA GLY A 499 -15.37 6.30 12.68
C GLY A 499 -14.42 5.10 12.66
N VAL A 500 -13.14 5.31 12.99
CA VAL A 500 -12.12 4.26 13.12
C VAL A 500 -12.06 3.82 14.59
N PRO A 501 -12.29 2.54 14.91
CA PRO A 501 -12.31 2.07 16.29
C PRO A 501 -10.94 2.25 16.94
N CYS A 502 -10.88 2.82 18.14
CA CYS A 502 -9.66 2.93 18.94
C CYS A 502 -9.78 2.05 20.19
N VAL A 503 -8.65 1.62 20.76
CA VAL A 503 -8.65 0.81 21.99
C VAL A 503 -9.38 1.59 23.09
N PRO A 504 -10.40 1.00 23.76
CA PRO A 504 -11.10 1.65 24.86
C PRO A 504 -10.12 2.14 25.92
N GLY A 505 -10.25 3.40 26.35
CA GLY A 505 -9.27 3.97 27.25
C GLY A 505 -9.52 5.43 27.63
N TYR A 506 -8.85 5.86 28.69
CA TYR A 506 -8.82 7.24 29.17
C TYR A 506 -7.56 7.96 28.67
N HIS A 507 -7.74 9.11 28.05
CA HIS A 507 -6.67 9.94 27.47
C HIS A 507 -6.91 11.44 27.68
N GLY A 508 -7.65 11.79 28.74
CA GLY A 508 -7.92 13.18 29.11
C GLY A 508 -6.77 13.85 29.87
N ASP A 509 -6.84 15.17 30.00
CA ASP A 509 -5.78 15.99 30.61
C ASP A 509 -5.68 15.85 32.13
N GLN A 510 -6.68 15.24 32.79
CA GLN A 510 -6.67 15.08 34.25
C GLN A 510 -5.82 13.88 34.66
N GLN A 511 -4.65 14.16 35.24
CA GLN A 511 -3.63 13.16 35.59
C GLN A 511 -3.60 12.77 37.08
N ASN A 512 -4.69 13.03 37.80
CA ASN A 512 -4.85 12.68 39.22
C ASN A 512 -4.90 11.15 39.40
N PRO A 513 -4.06 10.53 40.27
CA PRO A 513 -4.00 9.08 40.43
C PRO A 513 -5.32 8.41 40.81
N GLU A 514 -6.12 9.03 41.69
CA GLU A 514 -7.41 8.48 42.12
C GLU A 514 -8.42 8.41 40.96
N LEU A 515 -8.47 9.46 40.14
CA LEU A 515 -9.28 9.50 38.93
C LEU A 515 -8.79 8.46 37.91
N LEU A 516 -7.47 8.41 37.65
CA LEU A 516 -6.87 7.46 36.73
C LEU A 516 -7.19 6.00 37.14
N PHE A 517 -7.14 5.69 38.43
CA PHE A 517 -7.56 4.38 38.93
C PHE A 517 -9.06 4.13 38.73
N ALA A 518 -9.92 5.11 39.01
CA ALA A 518 -11.35 5.00 38.79
C ALA A 518 -11.70 4.77 37.30
N GLU A 519 -10.99 5.43 36.38
CA GLU A 519 -11.13 5.19 34.94
C GLU A 519 -10.63 3.80 34.55
N ALA A 520 -9.52 3.32 35.11
CA ALA A 520 -9.05 1.95 34.92
C ALA A 520 -10.10 0.91 35.38
N GLN A 521 -10.80 1.17 36.49
CA GLN A 521 -11.90 0.31 36.95
C GLN A 521 -13.08 0.30 35.98
N LYS A 522 -13.42 1.45 35.38
CA LYS A 522 -14.49 1.53 34.36
C LYS A 522 -14.12 0.79 33.07
N ILE A 523 -12.86 0.89 32.64
CA ILE A 523 -12.33 0.18 31.45
C ILE A 523 -12.31 -1.34 31.70
N GLY A 524 -12.01 -1.75 32.93
CA GLY A 524 -11.93 -3.14 33.36
C GLY A 524 -10.53 -3.73 33.15
N PHE A 525 -9.98 -4.32 34.22
CA PHE A 525 -8.66 -4.95 34.23
C PHE A 525 -8.64 -6.25 33.38
N PRO A 526 -7.48 -6.65 32.81
CA PRO A 526 -6.20 -5.93 32.83
C PRO A 526 -6.23 -4.65 31.99
N VAL A 527 -5.48 -3.64 32.43
CA VAL A 527 -5.29 -2.34 31.75
C VAL A 527 -3.82 -2.08 31.47
N LEU A 528 -3.55 -1.17 30.55
CA LEU A 528 -2.22 -0.76 30.10
C LEU A 528 -2.06 0.74 30.29
N ILE A 529 -1.13 1.13 31.16
CA ILE A 529 -0.71 2.53 31.33
C ILE A 529 0.35 2.79 30.26
N LYS A 530 0.18 3.85 29.46
CA LYS A 530 1.15 4.26 28.43
C LYS A 530 1.50 5.74 28.56
N ALA A 531 2.76 6.08 28.33
CA ALA A 531 3.16 7.46 28.08
C ALA A 531 2.51 8.01 26.79
N ILE A 532 2.03 9.26 26.84
CA ILE A 532 1.47 9.94 25.64
C ILE A 532 2.55 10.26 24.60
N HIS A 533 3.79 10.45 25.01
CA HIS A 533 4.93 10.70 24.12
C HIS A 533 5.83 9.47 24.01
N GLY A 534 6.42 9.27 22.83
CA GLY A 534 7.41 8.24 22.57
C GLY A 534 6.86 6.92 21.99
N GLY A 535 7.74 6.17 21.32
CA GLY A 535 7.46 4.87 20.70
C GLY A 535 8.28 3.71 21.29
N GLY A 536 8.06 2.50 20.79
CA GLY A 536 8.87 1.32 21.14
C GLY A 536 8.63 0.72 22.53
N GLY A 537 7.47 0.97 23.14
CA GLY A 537 7.08 0.36 24.41
C GLY A 537 7.66 1.00 25.68
N LYS A 538 8.45 2.07 25.55
CA LYS A 538 9.01 2.80 26.70
C LYS A 538 7.91 3.52 27.48
N GLY A 539 7.95 3.41 28.80
CA GLY A 539 6.94 4.00 29.69
C GLY A 539 5.58 3.31 29.65
N MET A 540 5.53 2.02 29.31
CA MET A 540 4.32 1.21 29.34
C MET A 540 4.31 0.24 30.53
N ARG A 541 3.18 0.10 31.23
CA ARG A 541 3.00 -0.85 32.35
C ARG A 541 1.63 -1.52 32.28
N THR A 542 1.62 -2.84 32.26
CA THR A 542 0.40 -3.63 32.41
C THR A 542 0.03 -3.71 33.88
N VAL A 543 -1.25 -3.52 34.19
CA VAL A 543 -1.81 -3.71 35.53
C VAL A 543 -2.94 -4.71 35.40
N SER A 544 -2.77 -5.89 36.00
CA SER A 544 -3.76 -6.97 35.96
C SER A 544 -4.62 -7.03 37.21
N THR A 545 -4.05 -6.65 38.36
CA THR A 545 -4.73 -6.69 39.64
C THR A 545 -5.48 -5.38 39.89
N PRO A 546 -6.79 -5.40 40.20
CA PRO A 546 -7.60 -4.20 40.40
C PRO A 546 -7.41 -3.58 41.80
N THR A 547 -6.16 -3.39 42.25
CA THR A 547 -5.84 -2.73 43.53
C THR A 547 -5.24 -1.35 43.28
N VAL A 548 -5.50 -0.40 44.19
CA VAL A 548 -4.95 0.96 44.13
C VAL A 548 -3.43 0.94 44.24
N GLU A 549 -2.88 0.03 45.03
CA GLU A 549 -1.45 -0.08 45.31
C GLU A 549 -0.67 -0.53 44.06
N ASP A 550 -1.10 -1.63 43.43
CA ASP A 550 -0.49 -2.14 42.19
C ASP A 550 -0.58 -1.10 41.05
N PHE A 551 -1.73 -0.42 40.95
CA PHE A 551 -1.93 0.63 39.94
C PHE A 551 -1.01 1.83 40.17
N ASN A 552 -0.87 2.31 41.41
CA ASN A 552 -0.04 3.46 41.73
C ASN A 552 1.45 3.17 41.54
N ASP A 553 1.89 1.95 41.82
CA ASP A 553 3.26 1.50 41.59
C ASP A 553 3.58 1.48 40.09
N ALA A 554 2.68 0.90 39.29
CA ALA A 554 2.79 0.89 37.84
C ALA A 554 2.76 2.31 37.25
N LEU A 555 1.83 3.16 37.71
CA LEU A 555 1.70 4.56 37.29
C LEU A 555 2.98 5.34 37.58
N SER A 556 3.50 5.25 38.80
CA SER A 556 4.74 5.93 39.21
C SER A 556 5.94 5.45 38.40
N SER A 557 5.99 4.15 38.10
CA SER A 557 7.03 3.56 37.25
C SER A 557 6.96 4.08 35.81
N ALA A 558 5.77 4.11 35.21
CA ALA A 558 5.53 4.64 33.87
C ALA A 558 5.88 6.13 33.77
N LYS A 559 5.43 6.95 34.74
CA LYS A 559 5.71 8.39 34.79
C LYS A 559 7.20 8.70 34.90
N ARG A 560 7.94 8.01 35.78
CA ARG A 560 9.39 8.21 35.91
C ARG A 560 10.13 7.86 34.62
N GLU A 561 9.77 6.76 33.98
CA GLU A 561 10.39 6.35 32.73
C GLU A 561 10.09 7.35 31.61
N SER A 562 8.83 7.80 31.50
CA SER A 562 8.41 8.81 30.53
C SER A 562 9.11 10.15 30.75
N LEU A 563 9.21 10.62 32.00
CA LEU A 563 9.90 11.85 32.34
C LEU A 563 11.38 11.78 31.98
N LYS A 564 12.04 10.64 32.26
CA LYS A 564 13.45 10.41 31.92
C LYS A 564 13.67 10.36 30.40
N ALA A 565 12.77 9.74 29.66
CA ALA A 565 12.94 9.51 28.22
C ALA A 565 12.46 10.68 27.35
N PHE A 566 11.42 11.39 27.77
CA PHE A 566 10.68 12.34 26.92
C PHE A 566 10.40 13.69 27.61
N GLY A 567 10.81 13.88 28.86
CA GLY A 567 10.57 15.13 29.60
C GLY A 567 9.10 15.41 29.92
N ASN A 568 8.23 14.41 29.79
CA ASN A 568 6.78 14.51 30.01
C ASN A 568 6.30 13.31 30.84
N ASP A 569 5.50 13.55 31.89
CA ASP A 569 4.99 12.51 32.81
C ASP A 569 3.49 12.19 32.60
N THR A 570 2.85 12.75 31.58
CA THR A 570 1.45 12.50 31.27
C THR A 570 1.30 11.10 30.69
N VAL A 571 0.23 10.41 31.09
CA VAL A 571 -0.08 9.05 30.66
C VAL A 571 -1.52 8.93 30.16
N LEU A 572 -1.77 7.86 29.43
CA LEU A 572 -3.09 7.37 29.06
C LEU A 572 -3.29 5.95 29.60
N ILE A 573 -4.54 5.53 29.78
CA ILE A 573 -4.93 4.20 30.24
C ILE A 573 -5.74 3.54 29.14
N GLU A 574 -5.36 2.34 28.74
CA GLU A 574 -6.06 1.56 27.73
C GLU A 574 -6.46 0.20 28.25
N LYS A 575 -7.47 -0.41 27.65
CA LYS A 575 -7.72 -1.83 27.81
C LYS A 575 -6.49 -2.61 27.34
N TYR A 576 -6.02 -3.54 28.17
CA TYR A 576 -4.98 -4.48 27.77
C TYR A 576 -5.63 -5.63 27.01
N ILE A 577 -5.20 -5.84 25.76
CA ILE A 577 -5.60 -6.99 24.94
C ILE A 577 -4.65 -8.14 25.24
N GLU A 578 -5.18 -9.32 25.59
CA GLU A 578 -4.38 -10.43 26.12
C GLU A 578 -3.75 -11.29 25.02
N THR A 579 -4.48 -11.55 23.92
CA THR A 579 -4.03 -12.31 22.73
C THR A 579 -3.93 -11.43 21.47
N PRO A 580 -3.19 -10.30 21.50
CA PRO A 580 -3.19 -9.34 20.41
C PRO A 580 -2.35 -9.81 19.22
N ARG A 581 -2.92 -9.64 18.02
CA ARG A 581 -2.21 -9.63 16.74
C ARG A 581 -1.94 -8.21 16.29
N HIS A 582 -0.76 -8.00 15.70
CA HIS A 582 -0.41 -6.74 15.07
C HIS A 582 -0.74 -6.87 13.57
N VAL A 583 -1.88 -6.32 13.16
CA VAL A 583 -2.35 -6.34 11.78
C VAL A 583 -2.33 -4.92 11.25
N GLU A 584 -1.75 -4.71 10.08
CA GLU A 584 -1.59 -3.38 9.51
C GLU A 584 -2.08 -3.31 8.07
N VAL A 585 -2.60 -2.17 7.64
CA VAL A 585 -3.10 -1.99 6.29
C VAL A 585 -2.23 -1.00 5.53
N GLN A 586 -1.75 -1.40 4.36
CA GLN A 586 -1.10 -0.49 3.43
C GLN A 586 -2.15 0.43 2.82
N VAL A 587 -1.93 1.74 2.92
CA VAL A 587 -2.74 2.75 2.22
C VAL A 587 -1.88 3.51 1.23
N PHE A 588 -2.53 3.99 0.16
CA PHE A 588 -1.91 4.85 -0.83
C PHE A 588 -2.86 5.99 -1.18
N ALA A 589 -2.36 7.21 -1.20
CA ALA A 589 -3.15 8.39 -1.49
C ALA A 589 -2.46 9.29 -2.51
N ASP A 590 -3.22 9.92 -3.42
CA ASP A 590 -2.69 10.93 -4.35
C ASP A 590 -2.98 12.37 -3.89
N THR A 591 -2.40 13.34 -4.60
CA THR A 591 -2.62 14.78 -4.33
C THR A 591 -4.01 15.28 -4.77
N LEU A 592 -4.84 14.40 -5.35
CA LEU A 592 -6.18 14.71 -5.84
C LEU A 592 -7.28 14.25 -4.87
N GLY A 593 -6.89 13.62 -3.75
CA GLY A 593 -7.78 13.14 -2.70
C GLY A 593 -8.27 11.70 -2.89
N ASN A 594 -7.73 10.96 -3.87
CA ASN A 594 -8.00 9.53 -3.98
C ASN A 594 -7.17 8.80 -2.94
N VAL A 595 -7.77 7.81 -2.28
CA VAL A 595 -7.12 6.98 -1.27
C VAL A 595 -7.63 5.55 -1.43
N ILE A 596 -6.70 4.59 -1.46
CA ILE A 596 -7.00 3.16 -1.56
C ILE A 596 -6.20 2.36 -0.53
N SER A 597 -6.66 1.15 -0.20
CA SER A 597 -5.91 0.15 0.54
C SER A 597 -5.29 -0.88 -0.40
N LEU A 598 -4.07 -1.33 -0.07
CA LEU A 598 -3.34 -2.39 -0.78
C LEU A 598 -3.24 -3.65 0.09
N TRP A 599 -4.37 -4.01 0.70
CA TRP A 599 -4.51 -5.13 1.64
C TRP A 599 -3.70 -4.97 2.93
N GLU A 600 -3.87 -5.95 3.81
CA GLU A 600 -3.28 -6.01 5.13
C GLU A 600 -2.06 -6.94 5.20
N ARG A 601 -1.26 -6.72 6.24
CA ARG A 601 -0.13 -7.54 6.64
C ARG A 601 -0.30 -7.94 8.11
N ASP A 602 0.23 -9.11 8.46
CA ASP A 602 0.39 -9.51 9.85
C ASP A 602 1.86 -9.42 10.24
N CYS A 603 2.13 -8.65 11.29
CA CYS A 603 3.47 -8.41 11.84
C CYS A 603 3.55 -8.84 13.31
N SER A 604 2.69 -9.78 13.73
CA SER A 604 2.58 -10.21 15.13
C SER A 604 3.86 -10.85 15.64
N VAL A 605 4.64 -11.51 14.79
CA VAL A 605 5.90 -12.12 15.21
C VAL A 605 6.96 -11.04 15.39
N GLN A 606 7.08 -10.56 16.63
CA GLN A 606 7.98 -9.48 17.01
C GLN A 606 8.76 -9.78 18.31
N ARG A 607 9.97 -9.24 18.43
CA ARG A 607 10.82 -9.30 19.63
C ARG A 607 10.91 -7.92 20.25
N ARG A 608 10.37 -7.72 21.46
CA ARG A 608 10.41 -6.41 22.16
C ARG A 608 9.97 -5.24 21.27
N ASN A 609 8.87 -5.42 20.52
CA ASN A 609 8.32 -4.47 19.54
C ASN A 609 9.15 -4.28 18.25
N GLN A 610 10.18 -5.10 18.02
CA GLN A 610 10.90 -5.18 16.74
C GLN A 610 10.29 -6.30 15.90
N LYS A 611 9.75 -5.96 14.72
CA LYS A 611 9.17 -6.92 13.77
C LYS A 611 10.27 -7.86 13.23
N ILE A 612 9.96 -9.16 13.13
CA ILE A 612 10.92 -10.22 12.78
C ILE A 612 10.50 -10.97 11.51
N ILE A 613 9.26 -11.47 11.50
CA ILE A 613 8.62 -12.07 10.32
C ILE A 613 7.29 -11.35 10.08
N GLU A 614 7.07 -10.97 8.83
CA GLU A 614 5.85 -10.35 8.35
C GLU A 614 5.23 -11.20 7.25
N GLU A 615 3.91 -11.20 7.16
CA GLU A 615 3.19 -11.94 6.13
C GLU A 615 2.03 -11.15 5.53
N ALA A 616 1.72 -11.43 4.27
CA ALA A 616 0.58 -10.84 3.56
C ALA A 616 -0.05 -11.88 2.64
N PRO A 617 -1.40 -11.99 2.60
CA PRO A 617 -2.36 -11.35 3.48
C PRO A 617 -2.26 -11.85 4.94
N ALA A 618 -2.95 -11.21 5.88
CA ALA A 618 -2.98 -11.68 7.27
C ALA A 618 -3.80 -12.99 7.38
N PRO A 619 -3.30 -14.00 8.10
CA PRO A 619 -3.96 -15.31 8.20
C PRO A 619 -5.27 -15.23 8.99
N GLY A 620 -6.21 -16.14 8.71
CA GLY A 620 -7.46 -16.27 9.47
C GLY A 620 -8.49 -15.13 9.39
N LEU A 621 -8.27 -14.07 8.60
CA LEU A 621 -9.27 -12.98 8.46
C LEU A 621 -10.33 -13.30 7.39
N SER A 622 -11.61 -13.15 7.73
CA SER A 622 -12.70 -13.30 6.76
C SER A 622 -12.68 -12.19 5.69
N PRO A 623 -13.26 -12.41 4.50
CA PRO A 623 -13.35 -11.39 3.46
C PRO A 623 -14.05 -10.10 3.93
N GLU A 624 -15.09 -10.21 4.75
CA GLU A 624 -15.85 -9.08 5.28
C GLU A 624 -15.01 -8.27 6.27
N LEU A 625 -14.31 -8.95 7.19
CA LEU A 625 -13.44 -8.32 8.16
C LEU A 625 -12.26 -7.60 7.47
N ARG A 626 -11.69 -8.23 6.44
CA ARG A 626 -10.65 -7.62 5.60
C ARG A 626 -11.15 -6.37 4.88
N ALA A 627 -12.34 -6.42 4.32
CA ALA A 627 -12.97 -5.28 3.67
C ALA A 627 -13.23 -4.13 4.65
N ASP A 628 -13.72 -4.44 5.86
CA ASP A 628 -13.92 -3.43 6.92
C ASP A 628 -12.59 -2.83 7.38
N LEU A 629 -11.58 -3.65 7.68
CA LEU A 629 -10.23 -3.20 8.05
C LEU A 629 -9.64 -2.26 6.99
N GLY A 630 -9.75 -2.64 5.71
CA GLY A 630 -9.34 -1.83 4.57
C GLY A 630 -10.10 -0.49 4.49
N ALA A 631 -11.43 -0.52 4.67
CA ALA A 631 -12.26 0.68 4.65
C ALA A 631 -11.92 1.63 5.81
N LYS A 632 -11.67 1.10 7.02
CA LYS A 632 -11.22 1.90 8.18
C LYS A 632 -9.85 2.51 7.97
N ALA A 633 -8.92 1.80 7.34
CA ALA A 633 -7.61 2.36 6.99
C ALA A 633 -7.72 3.49 5.97
N VAL A 634 -8.57 3.33 4.94
CA VAL A 634 -8.86 4.40 3.96
C VAL A 634 -9.52 5.61 4.64
N ALA A 635 -10.44 5.39 5.57
CA ALA A 635 -11.07 6.47 6.35
C ALA A 635 -10.04 7.22 7.21
N ALA A 636 -9.13 6.50 7.88
CA ALA A 636 -8.03 7.06 8.67
C ALA A 636 -7.14 7.98 7.81
N ALA A 637 -6.71 7.50 6.65
CA ALA A 637 -5.87 8.27 5.73
C ALA A 637 -6.59 9.51 5.15
N LYS A 638 -7.89 9.39 4.82
CA LYS A 638 -8.70 10.54 4.38
C LYS A 638 -8.85 11.60 5.46
N ALA A 639 -9.01 11.19 6.73
CA ALA A 639 -9.20 12.11 7.84
C ALA A 639 -8.03 13.09 8.04
N VAL A 640 -6.83 12.72 7.59
CA VAL A 640 -5.61 13.53 7.72
C VAL A 640 -5.12 14.12 6.40
N ASN A 641 -5.91 14.02 5.32
CA ASN A 641 -5.52 14.43 3.97
C ASN A 641 -4.16 13.84 3.54
N TYR A 642 -4.02 12.53 3.75
CA TYR A 642 -2.76 11.82 3.50
C TYR A 642 -2.36 11.84 2.02
N VAL A 643 -1.06 11.74 1.73
CA VAL A 643 -0.49 11.62 0.36
C VAL A 643 0.69 10.63 0.39
N GLY A 644 0.86 9.87 -0.68
CA GLY A 644 1.92 8.87 -0.82
C GLY A 644 1.56 7.54 -0.16
N ALA A 645 2.59 6.74 0.14
CA ALA A 645 2.46 5.46 0.83
C ALA A 645 2.40 5.66 2.34
N GLY A 646 1.43 5.03 3.01
CA GLY A 646 1.30 5.03 4.47
C GLY A 646 0.83 3.69 4.99
N THR A 647 0.93 3.47 6.30
CA THR A 647 0.43 2.23 6.92
C THR A 647 -0.35 2.56 8.18
N VAL A 648 -1.58 2.06 8.25
CA VAL A 648 -2.44 2.16 9.43
C VAL A 648 -2.29 0.87 10.21
N GLU A 649 -1.75 0.96 11.42
CA GLU A 649 -1.51 -0.20 12.29
C GLU A 649 -2.69 -0.40 13.24
N PHE A 650 -3.17 -1.64 13.31
CA PHE A 650 -4.24 -2.08 14.18
C PHE A 650 -3.75 -3.17 15.15
N ILE A 651 -4.31 -3.16 16.35
CA ILE A 651 -4.28 -4.31 17.25
C ILE A 651 -5.57 -5.08 17.04
N PHE A 652 -5.44 -6.32 16.56
CA PHE A 652 -6.53 -7.27 16.44
C PHE A 652 -6.57 -8.19 17.65
N ASP A 653 -7.74 -8.34 18.26
CA ASP A 653 -7.97 -9.21 19.41
C ASP A 653 -8.46 -10.59 18.92
N ASN A 654 -7.63 -11.62 19.10
CA ASN A 654 -7.96 -12.98 18.66
C ASN A 654 -9.22 -13.53 19.34
N ASP A 655 -9.49 -13.13 20.58
CA ASP A 655 -10.60 -13.69 21.36
C ASP A 655 -11.95 -13.11 20.92
N THR A 656 -11.97 -11.82 20.55
CA THR A 656 -13.21 -11.11 20.20
C THR A 656 -13.37 -10.86 18.70
N SER A 657 -12.31 -11.11 17.91
CA SER A 657 -12.22 -10.75 16.50
C SER A 657 -12.48 -9.26 16.21
N GLN A 658 -12.21 -8.40 17.19
CA GLN A 658 -12.28 -6.94 17.05
C GLN A 658 -10.90 -6.37 16.74
N PHE A 659 -10.86 -5.27 15.99
CA PHE A 659 -9.62 -4.53 15.76
C PHE A 659 -9.73 -3.09 16.24
N TYR A 660 -8.59 -2.54 16.64
CA TYR A 660 -8.48 -1.22 17.19
C TYR A 660 -7.27 -0.51 16.62
N PHE A 661 -7.44 0.74 16.21
CA PHE A 661 -6.37 1.62 15.75
C PHE A 661 -5.31 1.77 16.83
N MET A 662 -4.05 1.56 16.43
CA MET A 662 -2.89 1.77 17.27
C MET A 662 -2.19 3.07 16.90
N GLU A 663 -1.74 3.16 15.65
CA GLU A 663 -1.06 4.33 15.10
C GLU A 663 -1.09 4.32 13.57
N MET A 664 -0.65 5.41 12.95
CA MET A 664 -0.45 5.48 11.51
C MET A 664 0.99 5.92 11.23
N ASN A 665 1.76 5.05 10.58
CA ASN A 665 3.11 5.36 10.16
C ASN A 665 3.07 6.21 8.89
N THR A 666 3.71 7.39 8.96
CA THR A 666 3.61 8.44 7.92
C THR A 666 4.67 8.27 6.83
N ARG A 667 4.87 7.02 6.38
CA ARG A 667 5.96 6.62 5.48
C ARG A 667 5.70 5.27 4.82
N LEU A 668 6.55 4.91 3.85
CA LEU A 668 6.68 3.54 3.39
C LEU A 668 7.14 2.65 4.56
N GLN A 669 6.51 1.48 4.73
CA GLN A 669 6.94 0.50 5.73
C GLN A 669 8.11 -0.36 5.24
N VAL A 670 8.87 -0.92 6.17
CA VAL A 670 10.04 -1.76 5.85
C VAL A 670 9.59 -3.00 5.07
N GLU A 671 8.49 -3.58 5.54
CA GLU A 671 7.79 -4.79 5.12
C GLU A 671 6.83 -4.58 3.93
N HIS A 672 6.89 -3.42 3.25
CA HIS A 672 6.14 -3.24 2.00
C HIS A 672 6.37 -4.32 0.92
N PRO A 673 7.53 -5.01 0.83
CA PRO A 673 7.72 -6.04 -0.19
C PRO A 673 6.70 -7.18 -0.11
N VAL A 674 6.19 -7.59 1.07
CA VAL A 674 5.15 -8.63 1.11
C VAL A 674 3.85 -8.16 0.45
N THR A 675 3.50 -6.89 0.61
CA THR A 675 2.37 -6.27 -0.11
C THR A 675 2.64 -6.22 -1.61
N GLU A 676 3.86 -5.85 -2.02
CA GLU A 676 4.23 -5.86 -3.44
C GLU A 676 4.10 -7.26 -4.04
N MET A 677 4.56 -8.30 -3.35
CA MET A 677 4.52 -9.67 -3.86
C MET A 677 3.10 -10.21 -4.08
N ILE A 678 2.12 -9.83 -3.26
CA ILE A 678 0.72 -10.26 -3.44
C ILE A 678 -0.08 -9.36 -4.39
N THR A 679 0.37 -8.12 -4.63
CA THR A 679 -0.32 -7.16 -5.50
C THR A 679 0.33 -7.03 -6.89
N GLY A 680 1.59 -7.43 -7.05
CA GLY A 680 2.36 -7.21 -8.28
C GLY A 680 2.68 -5.74 -8.56
N LEU A 681 2.55 -4.86 -7.55
CA LEU A 681 2.76 -3.41 -7.65
C LEU A 681 4.16 -3.03 -7.14
N ASP A 682 4.71 -1.93 -7.67
CA ASP A 682 5.91 -1.27 -7.14
C ASP A 682 5.46 -0.01 -6.38
N LEU A 683 5.52 -0.05 -5.04
CA LEU A 683 5.02 1.04 -4.21
C LEU A 683 5.90 2.28 -4.30
N VAL A 684 7.20 2.11 -4.53
CA VAL A 684 8.13 3.23 -4.73
C VAL A 684 7.85 3.92 -6.06
N GLU A 685 7.49 3.16 -7.10
CA GLU A 685 7.06 3.72 -8.39
C GLU A 685 5.82 4.59 -8.21
N TRP A 686 4.82 4.09 -7.48
CA TRP A 686 3.63 4.87 -7.16
C TRP A 686 3.92 6.10 -6.30
N GLN A 687 4.92 6.05 -5.40
CA GLN A 687 5.30 7.22 -4.61
C GLN A 687 5.86 8.32 -5.52
N LEU A 688 6.63 7.93 -6.55
CA LEU A 688 7.18 8.85 -7.55
C LEU A 688 6.08 9.42 -8.46
N GLU A 689 5.11 8.60 -8.87
CA GLU A 689 3.95 9.04 -9.66
C GLU A 689 3.14 10.11 -8.90
N VAL A 690 2.74 9.79 -7.68
CA VAL A 690 1.94 10.69 -6.85
C VAL A 690 2.70 11.97 -6.52
N ALA A 691 3.99 11.86 -6.20
CA ALA A 691 4.82 13.04 -5.91
C ALA A 691 5.02 13.93 -7.14
N ALA A 692 5.02 13.37 -8.35
CA ALA A 692 5.01 14.14 -9.59
C ALA A 692 3.67 14.86 -9.84
N GLY A 693 2.62 14.52 -9.08
CA GLY A 693 1.27 15.09 -9.20
C GLY A 693 0.31 14.24 -10.04
N ASN A 694 0.69 13.01 -10.38
CA ASN A 694 -0.18 12.08 -11.11
C ASN A 694 -1.22 11.41 -10.18
N PRO A 695 -2.38 10.99 -10.73
CA PRO A 695 -3.36 10.21 -9.98
C PRO A 695 -2.85 8.80 -9.65
N LEU A 696 -3.51 8.11 -8.72
CA LEU A 696 -3.28 6.68 -8.49
C LEU A 696 -3.49 5.86 -9.78
N PRO A 697 -2.57 4.94 -10.13
CA PRO A 697 -2.68 4.16 -11.37
C PRO A 697 -3.86 3.18 -11.42
N LEU A 698 -4.35 2.71 -10.26
CA LEU A 698 -5.44 1.74 -10.16
C LEU A 698 -6.49 2.19 -9.13
N ALA A 699 -7.74 1.78 -9.36
CA ALA A 699 -8.82 1.91 -8.40
C ALA A 699 -8.85 0.74 -7.41
N GLN A 700 -9.53 0.90 -6.26
CA GLN A 700 -9.62 -0.10 -5.18
C GLN A 700 -10.02 -1.50 -5.69
N ASP A 701 -11.04 -1.60 -6.53
CA ASP A 701 -11.57 -2.88 -7.03
C ASP A 701 -10.65 -3.56 -8.06
N SER A 702 -9.59 -2.87 -8.49
CA SER A 702 -8.59 -3.37 -9.45
C SER A 702 -7.28 -3.79 -8.78
N ILE A 703 -7.15 -3.64 -7.45
CA ILE A 703 -5.97 -4.09 -6.72
C ILE A 703 -6.04 -5.61 -6.57
N PRO A 704 -5.09 -6.37 -7.12
CA PRO A 704 -5.13 -7.83 -7.02
C PRO A 704 -4.65 -8.30 -5.64
N MET A 705 -5.07 -9.49 -5.25
CA MET A 705 -4.57 -10.21 -4.07
C MET A 705 -4.29 -11.65 -4.50
N VAL A 706 -3.03 -11.94 -4.85
CA VAL A 706 -2.63 -13.20 -5.46
C VAL A 706 -1.61 -13.90 -4.59
N GLY A 707 -1.94 -15.12 -4.15
CA GLY A 707 -1.04 -15.95 -3.34
C GLY A 707 -0.79 -15.41 -1.94
N HIS A 708 0.34 -15.84 -1.35
CA HIS A 708 0.77 -15.47 0.00
C HIS A 708 2.26 -15.15 0.00
N ALA A 709 2.66 -14.16 0.77
CA ALA A 709 4.05 -13.75 0.90
C ALA A 709 4.51 -13.70 2.36
N PHE A 710 5.78 -14.04 2.58
CA PHE A 710 6.48 -13.83 3.85
C PHE A 710 7.71 -12.98 3.63
N GLU A 711 8.04 -12.15 4.61
CA GLU A 711 9.32 -11.48 4.74
C GLU A 711 9.98 -11.88 6.06
N ALA A 712 11.29 -12.12 6.01
CA ALA A 712 12.11 -12.34 7.20
C ALA A 712 13.25 -11.31 7.22
N ARG A 713 13.39 -10.61 8.35
CA ARG A 713 14.45 -9.62 8.57
C ARG A 713 15.72 -10.28 9.11
N ILE A 714 16.77 -10.27 8.30
CA ILE A 714 18.08 -10.79 8.67
C ILE A 714 18.82 -9.71 9.45
N TYR A 715 18.98 -9.90 10.75
CA TYR A 715 19.70 -8.99 11.64
C TYR A 715 21.08 -9.53 12.03
N ALA A 716 22.05 -8.62 12.16
CA ALA A 716 23.31 -8.87 12.86
C ALA A 716 23.07 -8.83 14.38
N GLU A 717 22.54 -9.91 14.92
CA GLU A 717 22.25 -10.07 16.35
C GLU A 717 22.46 -11.51 16.79
N ASN A 718 22.65 -11.72 18.09
CA ASN A 718 22.77 -13.05 18.68
C ASN A 718 21.49 -13.43 19.44
N PRO A 719 20.59 -14.26 18.85
CA PRO A 719 19.33 -14.63 19.50
C PRO A 719 19.50 -15.31 20.87
N ARG A 720 20.53 -16.15 21.03
CA ARG A 720 20.80 -16.88 22.29
C ARG A 720 21.35 -15.97 23.37
N ASN A 721 22.10 -14.94 22.99
CA ASN A 721 22.56 -13.90 23.90
C ASN A 721 21.56 -12.72 23.92
N ASN A 722 20.29 -13.03 24.16
CA ASN A 722 19.21 -12.05 24.35
C ASN A 722 19.03 -11.06 23.19
N PHE A 723 19.36 -11.48 21.96
CA PHE A 723 19.32 -10.66 20.74
C PHE A 723 20.13 -9.36 20.90
N LEU A 724 21.33 -9.47 21.50
CA LEU A 724 22.31 -8.39 21.47
C LEU A 724 22.81 -8.22 20.04
N PRO A 725 22.82 -6.99 19.49
CA PRO A 725 23.39 -6.75 18.18
C PRO A 725 24.88 -7.01 18.14
N ASP A 726 25.32 -7.43 16.97
CA ASP A 726 26.69 -7.73 16.66
C ASP A 726 27.19 -6.80 15.56
N SER A 727 28.50 -6.56 15.52
CA SER A 727 29.14 -5.66 14.56
C SER A 727 30.48 -6.24 14.16
N GLY A 728 30.86 -6.11 12.90
CA GLY A 728 32.05 -6.75 12.37
C GLY A 728 32.05 -6.83 10.85
N THR A 729 33.08 -7.48 10.30
CA THR A 729 33.20 -7.67 8.84
C THR A 729 32.46 -8.91 8.40
N LEU A 730 31.69 -8.82 7.32
CA LEU A 730 31.07 -9.97 6.67
C LEU A 730 32.13 -10.78 5.89
N HIS A 731 32.83 -11.69 6.55
CA HIS A 731 33.89 -12.52 5.93
C HIS A 731 33.37 -13.41 4.80
N TYR A 732 32.16 -13.95 4.97
CA TYR A 732 31.49 -14.74 3.95
C TYR A 732 30.00 -14.39 3.92
N LEU A 733 29.46 -14.21 2.73
CA LEU A 733 28.04 -14.02 2.52
C LEU A 733 27.63 -14.73 1.23
N SER A 734 26.80 -15.76 1.37
CA SER A 734 26.10 -16.42 0.27
C SER A 734 24.61 -16.32 0.54
N THR A 735 23.86 -15.83 -0.43
CA THR A 735 22.41 -15.67 -0.34
C THR A 735 21.72 -16.66 -1.29
N PRO A 736 20.47 -17.07 -1.03
CA PRO A 736 19.69 -17.78 -2.03
C PRO A 736 19.59 -16.96 -3.32
N THR A 737 19.45 -17.62 -4.47
CA THR A 737 19.36 -16.91 -5.75
C THR A 737 17.98 -16.28 -5.90
N PRO A 738 17.86 -14.94 -6.00
CA PRO A 738 16.57 -14.30 -6.23
C PRO A 738 16.00 -14.70 -7.58
N THR A 739 14.71 -15.06 -7.63
CA THR A 739 14.01 -15.28 -8.90
C THR A 739 13.54 -13.97 -9.52
N HIS A 740 13.32 -12.93 -8.70
CA HIS A 740 12.89 -11.62 -9.15
C HIS A 740 13.58 -10.48 -8.38
N ILE A 741 13.68 -9.32 -9.01
CA ILE A 741 14.12 -8.06 -8.38
C ILE A 741 12.90 -7.24 -7.89
N PHE A 742 11.81 -7.28 -8.65
CA PHE A 742 10.53 -6.64 -8.34
C PHE A 742 9.44 -7.71 -8.21
N ALA A 743 8.29 -7.37 -7.63
CA ALA A 743 7.16 -8.29 -7.63
C ALA A 743 6.75 -8.68 -9.07
N PRO A 744 6.33 -9.94 -9.30
CA PRO A 744 5.84 -10.37 -10.60
C PRO A 744 4.53 -9.63 -10.94
N SER A 745 4.38 -9.20 -12.19
CA SER A 745 3.14 -8.58 -12.66
C SER A 745 2.05 -9.64 -12.85
N PHE A 746 0.87 -9.42 -12.27
CA PHE A 746 -0.29 -10.30 -12.48
C PHE A 746 -1.16 -9.77 -13.62
N PRO A 747 -1.78 -10.66 -14.44
CA PRO A 747 -2.74 -10.24 -15.45
C PRO A 747 -3.90 -9.47 -14.80
N PRO A 748 -4.52 -8.50 -15.51
CA PRO A 748 -5.77 -7.90 -15.06
C PRO A 748 -6.83 -8.99 -14.85
N VAL A 749 -7.57 -8.91 -13.76
CA VAL A 749 -8.64 -9.89 -13.46
C VAL A 749 -9.75 -9.76 -14.51
N GLU A 750 -9.76 -10.63 -15.52
CA GLU A 750 -10.88 -10.79 -16.45
C GLU A 750 -12.04 -11.47 -15.70
N ARG A 751 -13.16 -10.76 -15.50
CA ARG A 751 -14.38 -11.39 -14.98
C ARG A 751 -15.04 -12.20 -16.11
N SER A 752 -14.97 -13.52 -16.03
CA SER A 752 -15.85 -14.39 -16.82
C SER A 752 -17.28 -14.30 -16.28
N ALA A 753 -18.22 -14.05 -17.18
CA ALA A 753 -19.64 -14.05 -16.87
C ALA A 753 -20.20 -15.47 -16.99
N SER A 754 -20.08 -16.31 -15.95
CA SER A 754 -21.00 -17.42 -15.64
C SER A 754 -20.44 -18.35 -14.57
N SER A 755 -21.07 -18.38 -13.38
CA SER A 755 -21.31 -19.63 -12.65
C SER A 755 -22.22 -19.36 -11.46
N SER A 756 -23.52 -19.57 -11.66
CA SER A 756 -24.44 -19.95 -10.59
C SER A 756 -24.06 -21.36 -10.11
N VAL A 757 -23.66 -21.52 -8.86
CA VAL A 757 -23.57 -22.85 -8.22
C VAL A 757 -24.22 -22.79 -6.86
N SER A 758 -25.38 -23.44 -6.76
CA SER A 758 -25.94 -23.92 -5.49
C SER A 758 -25.11 -25.12 -5.00
N PRO A 759 -24.93 -25.32 -3.68
CA PRO A 759 -24.11 -26.40 -3.17
C PRO A 759 -24.92 -27.69 -3.15
N VAL A 760 -24.43 -28.77 -3.78
CA VAL A 760 -24.46 -30.17 -3.29
C VAL A 760 -23.68 -31.07 -4.29
N SER A 761 -22.65 -31.72 -3.76
CA SER A 761 -21.97 -32.98 -4.15
C SER A 761 -21.50 -33.22 -5.60
N GLY A 762 -20.22 -33.57 -5.72
CA GLY A 762 -19.70 -34.42 -6.79
C GLY A 762 -18.52 -33.82 -7.54
N LEU A 763 -17.34 -34.43 -7.37
CA LEU A 763 -16.13 -34.16 -8.15
C LEU A 763 -16.38 -34.28 -9.65
N SER A 764 -16.01 -33.25 -10.42
CA SER A 764 -15.31 -33.40 -11.70
C SER A 764 -14.64 -32.09 -12.09
N GLU A 765 -13.32 -32.13 -12.20
CA GLU A 765 -12.48 -31.07 -12.78
C GLU A 765 -12.90 -30.79 -14.23
N SER A 766 -13.08 -29.51 -14.58
CA SER A 766 -12.88 -29.04 -15.96
C SER A 766 -12.35 -27.59 -15.97
N SER A 767 -11.04 -27.50 -16.15
CA SER A 767 -10.25 -26.49 -16.88
C SER A 767 -10.87 -25.09 -17.08
N GLY A 768 -10.79 -24.25 -16.05
CA GLY A 768 -10.37 -22.85 -16.24
C GLY A 768 -8.86 -22.81 -16.03
N ALA A 769 -8.09 -22.16 -16.91
CA ALA A 769 -6.64 -22.04 -16.72
C ALA A 769 -6.39 -21.29 -15.40
N ALA A 770 -6.10 -22.03 -14.33
CA ALA A 770 -5.69 -21.47 -13.06
C ALA A 770 -4.43 -20.65 -13.30
N LEU A 771 -4.37 -19.43 -12.74
CA LEU A 771 -3.15 -18.63 -12.77
C LEU A 771 -2.03 -19.49 -12.17
N GLU A 772 -1.06 -19.89 -12.98
CA GLU A 772 0.05 -20.72 -12.50
C GLU A 772 1.00 -19.82 -11.69
N ILE A 773 0.80 -19.81 -10.37
CA ILE A 773 1.65 -19.04 -9.44
C ILE A 773 2.91 -19.87 -9.19
N MET A 774 4.02 -19.46 -9.80
CA MET A 774 5.32 -20.07 -9.49
C MET A 774 5.89 -19.50 -8.19
N PRO A 775 6.41 -20.36 -7.29
CA PRO A 775 7.15 -19.92 -6.12
C PRO A 775 8.25 -18.94 -6.48
N SER A 776 8.32 -17.83 -5.76
CA SER A 776 9.30 -16.78 -6.02
C SER A 776 10.00 -16.30 -4.77
N LEU A 777 11.21 -15.77 -4.98
CA LEU A 777 12.12 -15.30 -3.94
C LEU A 777 12.74 -13.98 -4.39
N ARG A 778 12.75 -13.02 -3.49
CA ARG A 778 13.30 -11.67 -3.65
C ARG A 778 14.16 -11.34 -2.44
N ILE A 779 15.25 -10.63 -2.67
CA ILE A 779 16.15 -10.16 -1.60
C ILE A 779 16.36 -8.66 -1.71
N GLU A 780 16.08 -7.98 -0.60
CA GLU A 780 16.44 -6.58 -0.40
C GLU A 780 17.66 -6.53 0.53
N GLN A 781 18.83 -6.13 0.02
CA GLN A 781 20.08 -6.15 0.80
C GLN A 781 20.83 -4.82 0.66
N GLY A 782 21.47 -4.39 1.76
CA GLY A 782 22.30 -3.19 1.81
C GLY A 782 23.81 -3.45 1.84
N PHE A 783 24.21 -4.71 1.99
CA PHE A 783 25.60 -5.12 2.23
C PHE A 783 26.02 -6.24 1.28
N LYS A 784 27.33 -6.34 1.06
CA LYS A 784 27.99 -7.40 0.29
C LYS A 784 29.04 -8.07 1.17
N GLN A 785 29.54 -9.24 0.77
CA GLN A 785 30.71 -9.84 1.38
C GLN A 785 31.87 -8.82 1.45
N GLY A 786 32.58 -8.79 2.58
CA GLY A 786 33.64 -7.84 2.89
C GLY A 786 33.17 -6.50 3.47
N ALA A 787 31.86 -6.22 3.49
CA ALA A 787 31.34 -5.02 4.12
C ALA A 787 31.44 -5.11 5.66
N ALA A 788 31.60 -3.95 6.32
CA ALA A 788 31.57 -3.84 7.77
C ALA A 788 30.17 -3.43 8.25
N ILE A 789 29.63 -4.18 9.20
CA ILE A 789 28.46 -3.79 10.00
C ILE A 789 28.97 -2.99 11.18
N GLY A 790 28.58 -1.70 11.26
CA GLY A 790 28.98 -0.79 12.35
C GLY A 790 27.88 -0.62 13.40
N VAL A 791 28.24 -0.01 14.54
CA VAL A 791 27.35 0.17 15.71
C VAL A 791 26.43 1.40 15.64
N PHE A 792 26.66 2.30 14.70
CA PHE A 792 25.93 3.58 14.61
C PHE A 792 24.51 3.46 14.03
N TYR A 793 24.21 2.33 13.38
CA TYR A 793 23.00 2.13 12.60
C TYR A 793 22.27 0.85 12.99
N ASP A 794 21.08 0.69 12.45
CA ASP A 794 20.28 -0.52 12.60
C ASP A 794 21.04 -1.77 12.08
N PRO A 795 20.99 -2.90 12.81
CA PRO A 795 21.75 -4.11 12.46
C PRO A 795 21.12 -4.93 11.32
N MET A 796 20.07 -4.46 10.64
CA MET A 796 19.44 -5.19 9.53
C MET A 796 20.39 -5.29 8.33
N ILE A 797 20.69 -6.53 7.93
CA ILE A 797 21.57 -6.86 6.81
C ILE A 797 20.75 -6.93 5.52
N ALA A 798 19.63 -7.65 5.56
CA ALA A 798 18.78 -7.93 4.42
C ALA A 798 17.35 -8.29 4.82
N LYS A 799 16.45 -8.26 3.85
CA LYS A 799 15.09 -8.80 3.92
C LYS A 799 14.96 -9.92 2.89
N VAL A 800 14.59 -11.10 3.35
CA VAL A 800 14.31 -12.26 2.49
C VAL A 800 12.81 -12.36 2.32
N VAL A 801 12.34 -12.13 1.10
CA VAL A 801 10.92 -12.06 0.76
C VAL A 801 10.59 -13.22 -0.16
N VAL A 802 9.58 -14.00 0.19
CA VAL A 802 9.15 -15.15 -0.61
C VAL A 802 7.66 -15.05 -0.89
N HIS A 803 7.24 -15.68 -1.98
CA HIS A 803 5.85 -15.75 -2.39
C HIS A 803 5.53 -17.13 -2.95
N GLY A 804 4.34 -17.61 -2.65
CA GLY A 804 3.80 -18.87 -3.15
C GLY A 804 2.30 -18.74 -3.41
N ARG A 805 1.73 -19.79 -3.98
CA ARG A 805 0.28 -19.86 -4.27
C ARG A 805 -0.58 -19.81 -3.02
N ASP A 806 -0.03 -20.26 -1.89
CA ASP A 806 -0.67 -20.35 -0.59
C ASP A 806 0.37 -20.17 0.52
N ARG A 807 -0.11 -19.97 1.76
CA ARG A 807 0.74 -19.77 2.95
C ARG A 807 1.72 -20.92 3.17
N THR A 808 1.30 -22.17 2.94
CA THR A 808 2.12 -23.38 3.16
C THR A 808 3.29 -23.44 2.18
N GLU A 809 3.03 -23.16 0.90
CA GLU A 809 4.06 -23.10 -0.12
C GLU A 809 5.05 -21.97 0.15
N ALA A 810 4.56 -20.78 0.49
CA ALA A 810 5.40 -19.64 0.82
C ALA A 810 6.31 -19.95 2.04
N LEU A 811 5.79 -20.58 3.10
CA LEU A 811 6.60 -21.03 4.25
C LEU A 811 7.68 -22.04 3.85
N ARG A 812 7.35 -23.01 2.97
CA ARG A 812 8.33 -23.98 2.47
C ARG A 812 9.47 -23.28 1.72
N VAL A 813 9.14 -22.27 0.92
CA VAL A 813 10.12 -21.46 0.18
C VAL A 813 10.96 -20.63 1.15
N LEU A 814 10.35 -20.01 2.17
CA LEU A 814 11.06 -19.24 3.19
C LEU A 814 12.09 -20.11 3.91
N ARG A 815 11.69 -21.30 4.37
CA ARG A 815 12.59 -22.23 5.07
C ARG A 815 13.78 -22.62 4.20
N LYS A 816 13.52 -22.97 2.93
CA LYS A 816 14.58 -23.28 1.97
C LYS A 816 15.51 -22.07 1.74
N ALA A 817 14.95 -20.87 1.62
CA ALA A 817 15.72 -19.64 1.46
C ALA A 817 16.66 -19.37 2.64
N LEU A 818 16.16 -19.58 3.87
CA LEU A 818 16.94 -19.42 5.09
C LEU A 818 18.03 -20.50 5.22
N ASP A 819 17.77 -21.74 4.77
CA ASP A 819 18.78 -22.80 4.73
C ASP A 819 19.93 -22.48 3.75
N GLU A 820 19.65 -21.76 2.66
CA GLU A 820 20.64 -21.34 1.65
C GLU A 820 21.34 -20.02 2.02
N TYR A 821 20.90 -19.32 3.07
CA TYR A 821 21.47 -18.05 3.51
C TYR A 821 22.64 -18.28 4.48
N HIS A 822 23.86 -18.29 3.95
CA HIS A 822 25.08 -18.54 4.72
C HIS A 822 25.86 -17.26 5.00
N ILE A 823 26.17 -17.01 6.28
CA ILE A 823 26.87 -15.81 6.72
C ILE A 823 27.90 -16.09 7.82
N VAL A 824 29.09 -15.52 7.66
CA VAL A 824 30.22 -15.61 8.59
C VAL A 824 30.78 -14.22 8.84
N GLY A 825 31.13 -13.94 10.10
CA GLY A 825 31.79 -12.72 10.56
C GLY A 825 31.04 -12.01 11.67
N VAL A 826 29.71 -11.99 11.61
CA VAL A 826 28.83 -11.53 12.70
C VAL A 826 27.84 -12.63 13.08
N SER A 827 27.38 -12.60 14.32
CA SER A 827 26.22 -13.34 14.79
C SER A 827 24.98 -12.87 14.04
N THR A 828 24.09 -13.81 13.70
CA THR A 828 22.84 -13.48 13.00
C THR A 828 21.67 -14.28 13.53
N ASN A 829 20.47 -13.80 13.23
CA ASN A 829 19.22 -14.46 13.60
C ASN A 829 18.71 -15.49 12.58
N VAL A 830 19.48 -15.84 11.54
CA VAL A 830 19.05 -16.76 10.46
C VAL A 830 18.57 -18.11 10.99
N GLU A 831 19.33 -18.73 11.91
CA GLU A 831 18.95 -20.02 12.49
C GLU A 831 17.67 -19.93 13.33
N PHE A 832 17.52 -18.83 14.08
CA PHE A 832 16.32 -18.55 14.85
C PHE A 832 15.10 -18.38 13.93
N LEU A 833 15.22 -17.62 12.85
CA LEU A 833 14.17 -17.43 11.85
C LEU A 833 13.74 -18.75 11.22
N ARG A 834 14.70 -19.63 10.91
CA ARG A 834 14.42 -20.97 10.37
C ARG A 834 13.64 -21.82 11.37
N THR A 835 14.05 -21.84 12.64
CA THR A 835 13.33 -22.56 13.70
C THR A 835 11.93 -22.01 13.88
N LEU A 836 11.77 -20.68 13.84
CA LEU A 836 10.47 -20.02 13.93
C LEU A 836 9.55 -20.37 12.76
N ALA A 837 10.05 -20.28 11.53
CA ALA A 837 9.30 -20.66 10.32
C ALA A 837 8.92 -22.15 10.29
N GLY A 838 9.62 -23.00 11.06
CA GLY A 838 9.31 -24.42 11.25
C GLY A 838 8.49 -24.74 12.50
N ASN A 839 8.15 -23.76 13.34
CA ASN A 839 7.40 -23.98 14.56
C ASN A 839 5.95 -24.37 14.25
N LYS A 840 5.42 -25.35 14.99
CA LYS A 840 4.07 -25.88 14.76
C LYS A 840 2.98 -24.80 14.93
N ALA A 841 3.03 -24.00 15.99
CA ALA A 841 2.04 -22.95 16.24
C ALA A 841 2.07 -21.88 15.14
N PHE A 842 3.26 -21.55 14.61
CA PHE A 842 3.37 -20.61 13.49
C PHE A 842 2.78 -21.17 12.18
N ILE A 843 2.99 -22.46 11.91
CA ILE A 843 2.40 -23.16 10.76
C ILE A 843 0.88 -23.21 10.88
N ASP A 844 0.36 -23.45 12.09
CA ASP A 844 -1.08 -23.56 12.38
C ASP A 844 -1.80 -22.20 12.52
N GLU A 845 -1.13 -21.09 12.17
CA GLU A 845 -1.67 -19.72 12.19
C GLU A 845 -1.98 -19.16 13.60
N GLU A 846 -1.40 -19.75 14.65
CA GLU A 846 -1.56 -19.32 16.04
C GLU A 846 -0.62 -18.15 16.39
N VAL A 847 -0.76 -17.04 15.66
CA VAL A 847 0.12 -15.86 15.78
C VAL A 847 -0.41 -14.82 16.78
N GLU A 848 0.50 -14.26 17.58
CA GLU A 848 0.26 -13.16 18.52
C GLU A 848 1.57 -12.41 18.84
N THR A 849 1.48 -11.18 19.34
CA THR A 849 2.68 -10.37 19.67
C THR A 849 3.57 -10.95 20.77
N GLY A 850 3.03 -11.89 21.56
CA GLY A 850 3.75 -12.65 22.59
C GLY A 850 4.41 -13.94 22.08
N PHE A 851 4.32 -14.27 20.79
CA PHE A 851 4.68 -15.58 20.23
C PHE A 851 6.07 -16.08 20.66
N ILE A 852 7.11 -15.27 20.50
CA ILE A 852 8.50 -15.66 20.82
C ILE A 852 8.67 -15.98 22.31
N LYS A 853 8.00 -15.23 23.19
CA LYS A 853 8.06 -15.46 24.64
C LYS A 853 7.31 -16.74 25.03
N LYS A 854 6.17 -17.00 24.39
CA LYS A 854 5.32 -18.17 24.66
C LYS A 854 5.97 -19.48 24.20
N HIS A 855 6.61 -19.47 23.03
CA HIS A 855 7.25 -20.64 22.44
C HIS A 855 8.79 -20.63 22.63
N PHE A 856 9.29 -19.98 23.68
CA PHE A 856 10.73 -19.78 23.88
C PHE A 856 11.53 -21.09 23.85
N ASP A 857 11.11 -22.11 24.60
CA ASP A 857 11.86 -23.37 24.70
C ASP A 857 11.93 -24.12 23.35
N GLU A 858 10.88 -23.99 22.52
CA GLU A 858 10.83 -24.60 21.18
C GLU A 858 11.68 -23.82 20.16
N LEU A 859 11.76 -22.50 20.30
CA LEU A 859 12.54 -21.62 19.43
C LEU A 859 14.03 -21.60 19.78
N PHE A 860 14.38 -21.94 21.02
CA PHE A 860 15.75 -21.99 21.54
C PHE A 860 16.12 -23.36 22.08
N PRO A 861 16.06 -24.43 21.25
CA PRO A 861 16.42 -25.77 21.70
C PRO A 861 17.88 -25.80 22.20
N PRO A 862 18.25 -26.70 23.14
CA PRO A 862 19.62 -26.84 23.60
C PRO A 862 20.60 -27.07 22.44
N MET A 863 21.77 -26.43 22.50
CA MET A 863 22.82 -26.66 21.51
C MET A 863 23.28 -28.11 21.59
N ARG A 864 23.21 -28.82 20.45
CA ARG A 864 23.66 -30.21 20.36
C ARG A 864 25.09 -30.23 19.83
N ALA A 865 25.87 -31.19 20.30
CA ALA A 865 27.18 -31.46 19.70
C ALA A 865 27.00 -31.78 18.20
N PRO A 866 27.89 -31.30 17.32
CA PRO A 866 27.87 -31.67 15.91
C PRO A 866 27.92 -33.18 15.74
N SER A 867 27.25 -33.70 14.71
CA SER A 867 27.24 -35.14 14.46
C SER A 867 28.62 -35.62 13.96
N PRO A 868 28.92 -36.93 14.09
CA PRO A 868 30.16 -37.50 13.55
C PRO A 868 30.34 -37.22 12.05
N GLU A 869 29.25 -37.15 11.28
CA GLU A 869 29.27 -36.79 9.86
C GLU A 869 29.80 -35.36 9.63
N VAL A 870 29.43 -34.40 10.48
CA VAL A 870 29.93 -33.01 10.38
C VAL A 870 31.44 -32.97 10.62
N PHE A 871 31.93 -33.69 11.62
CA PHE A 871 33.37 -33.81 11.88
C PHE A 871 34.11 -34.50 10.72
N ALA A 872 33.53 -35.57 10.15
CA ALA A 872 34.09 -36.26 9.00
C ALA A 872 34.20 -35.35 7.78
N LYS A 873 33.14 -34.59 7.46
CA LYS A 873 33.11 -33.60 6.37
C LYS A 873 34.14 -32.49 6.59
N ALA A 874 34.23 -31.93 7.80
CA ALA A 874 35.23 -30.92 8.13
C ALA A 874 36.67 -31.45 7.95
N ALA A 875 36.95 -32.68 8.40
CA ALA A 875 38.25 -33.31 8.23
C ALA A 875 38.60 -33.56 6.75
N LEU A 876 37.64 -34.03 5.95
CA LEU A 876 37.80 -34.21 4.51
C LEU A 876 38.07 -32.89 3.79
N PHE A 877 37.34 -31.83 4.16
CA PHE A 877 37.59 -30.48 3.63
C PHE A 877 39.03 -30.02 3.89
N ILE A 878 39.55 -30.19 5.11
CA ILE A 878 40.93 -29.82 5.45
C ILE A 878 41.94 -30.65 4.63
N VAL A 879 41.71 -31.97 4.47
CA VAL A 879 42.55 -32.86 3.63
C VAL A 879 42.59 -32.40 2.18
N LEU A 880 41.43 -32.15 1.60
CA LEU A 880 41.31 -31.76 0.19
C LEU A 880 41.84 -30.35 -0.06
N ARG A 881 41.52 -29.38 0.80
CA ARG A 881 42.00 -28.00 0.71
C ARG A 881 43.52 -27.95 0.66
N ASP A 882 44.17 -28.62 1.62
CA ASP A 882 45.62 -28.57 1.75
C ASP A 882 46.32 -29.31 0.61
N SER A 883 45.68 -30.34 0.05
CA SER A 883 46.15 -31.05 -1.14
C SER A 883 45.98 -30.23 -2.43
N ASN A 884 44.92 -29.43 -2.55
CA ASN A 884 44.63 -28.64 -3.75
C ASN A 884 45.53 -27.38 -3.87
N THR A 885 45.95 -26.79 -2.74
CA THR A 885 46.99 -25.73 -2.69
C THR A 885 48.34 -26.14 -3.31
N GLN A 886 48.55 -27.43 -3.58
CA GLN A 886 49.81 -28.00 -4.06
C GLN A 886 49.85 -28.20 -5.59
N LYS A 887 48.78 -27.85 -6.34
CA LYS A 887 48.70 -28.00 -7.80
C LYS A 887 49.36 -26.89 -8.63
N THR A 888 49.87 -25.82 -8.00
CA THR A 888 50.76 -24.84 -8.65
C THR A 888 52.08 -25.55 -9.00
N PRO A 889 52.68 -25.44 -10.21
CA PRO A 889 53.86 -26.20 -10.59
C PRO A 889 55.01 -25.88 -9.63
N ALA A 890 55.24 -26.77 -8.68
CA ALA A 890 56.16 -26.53 -7.59
C ALA A 890 57.57 -26.97 -8.01
N SER A 891 58.54 -26.06 -7.90
CA SER A 891 59.94 -26.31 -8.25
C SER A 891 60.69 -27.20 -7.25
N SER A 892 60.03 -27.67 -6.19
CA SER A 892 60.65 -28.43 -5.10
C SER A 892 59.94 -29.78 -4.84
N PRO A 893 60.68 -30.88 -4.63
CA PRO A 893 60.12 -32.17 -4.25
C PRO A 893 59.38 -32.13 -2.90
N TRP A 894 59.73 -31.19 -2.02
CA TRP A 894 59.04 -30.99 -0.73
C TRP A 894 57.63 -30.40 -0.87
N THR A 895 57.34 -29.83 -2.03
CA THR A 895 56.04 -29.26 -2.39
C THR A 895 55.26 -30.13 -3.38
N SER A 896 55.95 -30.94 -4.22
CA SER A 896 55.32 -31.85 -5.17
C SER A 896 55.07 -33.27 -4.62
N LEU A 897 55.72 -33.65 -3.52
CA LEU A 897 55.63 -34.97 -2.86
C LEU A 897 55.21 -34.86 -1.38
N THR A 898 54.53 -33.77 -1.00
CA THR A 898 54.04 -33.41 0.34
C THR A 898 53.36 -34.53 1.13
N SER A 899 52.73 -35.48 0.44
CA SER A 899 52.03 -36.62 1.04
C SER A 899 52.65 -37.98 0.68
N HIS A 900 53.77 -38.01 -0.03
CA HIS A 900 54.43 -39.25 -0.43
C HIS A 900 55.13 -39.90 0.78
N ARG A 901 54.92 -41.20 0.96
CA ARG A 901 55.62 -42.04 1.92
C ARG A 901 56.26 -43.19 1.16
N PHE A 902 57.56 -43.39 1.37
CA PHE A 902 58.28 -44.50 0.74
C PHE A 902 57.79 -45.81 1.35
N GLY A 903 57.02 -46.60 0.60
CA GLY A 903 56.44 -47.88 1.07
C GLY A 903 55.06 -48.24 0.53
N GLY A 904 54.35 -47.31 -0.12
CA GLY A 904 52.98 -47.57 -0.61
C GLY A 904 51.90 -47.47 0.45
N ASP A 905 52.23 -46.88 1.61
CA ASP A 905 51.31 -46.78 2.74
C ASP A 905 50.14 -45.84 2.44
N LEU A 906 48.94 -46.29 2.81
CA LEU A 906 47.72 -45.48 2.83
C LEU A 906 47.99 -44.15 3.55
N TYR A 907 47.68 -43.04 2.89
CA TYR A 907 47.89 -41.72 3.48
C TYR A 907 46.89 -41.50 4.62
N ARG A 908 47.37 -41.61 5.86
CA ARG A 908 46.60 -41.35 7.08
C ARG A 908 46.89 -39.94 7.60
N ARG A 909 45.83 -39.15 7.76
CA ARG A 909 45.87 -37.84 8.41
C ARG A 909 45.04 -37.85 9.69
N THR A 910 45.64 -37.43 10.80
CA THR A 910 44.94 -37.26 12.08
C THR A 910 44.72 -35.77 12.33
N ILE A 911 43.46 -35.38 12.49
CA ILE A 911 43.03 -33.99 12.69
C ILE A 911 42.33 -33.91 14.04
N LYS A 912 42.71 -32.92 14.83
CA LYS A 912 42.03 -32.60 16.09
C LYS A 912 41.11 -31.41 15.86
N ILE A 913 39.88 -31.51 16.33
CA ILE A 913 38.85 -30.50 16.15
C ILE A 913 38.18 -30.26 17.51
N LYS A 914 37.97 -28.99 17.87
CA LYS A 914 37.12 -28.59 19.00
C LYS A 914 35.85 -27.94 18.47
N THR A 915 34.81 -27.85 19.28
CA THR A 915 33.70 -26.93 19.01
C THR A 915 33.90 -25.65 19.82
N GLU A 916 33.34 -24.53 19.36
CA GLU A 916 33.49 -23.24 20.07
C GLU A 916 32.89 -23.30 21.48
N ASP A 917 31.81 -24.08 21.67
CA ASP A 917 31.06 -24.19 22.93
C ASP A 917 31.43 -25.39 23.83
N LEU A 918 32.22 -26.35 23.36
CA LEU A 918 32.61 -27.54 24.16
C LEU A 918 34.13 -27.58 24.34
N GLU A 919 34.58 -27.90 25.56
CA GLU A 919 36.01 -28.03 25.84
C GLU A 919 36.65 -29.30 25.25
N SER A 920 35.84 -30.30 24.86
CA SER A 920 36.34 -31.61 24.42
C SER A 920 36.90 -31.58 23.00
N GLU A 921 38.14 -32.11 22.84
CA GLU A 921 38.75 -32.38 21.53
C GLU A 921 38.18 -33.67 20.93
N VAL A 922 37.75 -33.59 19.68
CA VAL A 922 37.39 -34.73 18.83
C VAL A 922 38.57 -35.02 17.89
N THR A 923 38.99 -36.28 17.84
CA THR A 923 40.04 -36.73 16.91
C THR A 923 39.38 -37.38 15.70
N VAL A 924 39.75 -36.92 14.50
CA VAL A 924 39.30 -37.50 13.24
C VAL A 924 40.49 -38.05 12.47
N GLN A 925 40.42 -39.32 12.06
CA GLN A 925 41.42 -39.95 11.20
C GLN A 925 40.84 -40.09 9.79
N VAL A 926 41.53 -39.57 8.79
CA VAL A 926 41.17 -39.71 7.38
C VAL A 926 42.25 -40.54 6.68
N ILE A 927 41.85 -41.62 6.03
CA ILE A 927 42.73 -42.53 5.30
C ILE A 927 42.32 -42.50 3.82
N GLN A 928 43.20 -42.02 2.95
CA GLN A 928 42.93 -42.04 1.51
C GLN A 928 43.24 -43.45 0.96
N THR A 929 42.22 -44.13 0.45
CA THR A 929 42.32 -45.51 -0.07
C THR A 929 42.50 -45.56 -1.59
N SER A 930 41.99 -44.56 -2.31
CA SER A 930 42.26 -44.33 -3.74
C SER A 930 42.19 -42.83 -4.06
N SER A 931 42.22 -42.41 -5.35
CA SER A 931 42.22 -40.99 -5.73
C SER A 931 41.12 -40.18 -5.03
N ASP A 932 39.91 -40.72 -5.00
CA ASP A 932 38.71 -39.99 -4.57
C ASP A 932 37.93 -40.72 -3.47
N LEU A 933 38.51 -41.80 -2.90
CA LEU A 933 37.90 -42.60 -1.81
C LEU A 933 38.68 -42.46 -0.52
N TYR A 934 37.94 -42.29 0.56
CA TYR A 934 38.44 -42.08 1.91
C TYR A 934 37.73 -42.98 2.91
N ASP A 935 38.48 -43.51 3.87
CA ASP A 935 37.94 -44.07 5.10
C ASP A 935 38.14 -43.04 6.22
N VAL A 936 37.07 -42.69 6.93
CA VAL A 936 37.09 -41.66 7.98
C VAL A 936 36.64 -42.27 9.31
N ALA A 937 37.45 -42.13 10.35
CA ALA A 937 37.12 -42.54 11.70
C ALA A 937 37.06 -41.33 12.64
N VAL A 938 35.93 -41.13 13.31
CA VAL A 938 35.69 -40.02 14.25
C VAL A 938 35.63 -40.57 15.67
N GLU A 939 36.54 -40.15 16.53
CA GLU A 939 36.57 -40.53 17.94
C GLU A 939 35.58 -39.66 18.74
N THR A 940 34.40 -40.22 19.05
CA THR A 940 33.39 -39.54 19.86
C THR A 940 33.48 -39.96 21.33
N THR A 941 32.77 -39.25 22.21
CA THR A 941 32.64 -39.62 23.63
C THR A 941 31.91 -40.96 23.84
N GLU A 942 31.09 -41.39 22.88
CA GLU A 942 30.33 -42.65 22.93
C GLU A 942 31.08 -43.82 22.24
N GLY A 943 32.22 -43.54 21.60
CA GLY A 943 33.04 -44.52 20.87
C GLY A 943 33.41 -44.06 19.45
N PRO A 944 34.31 -44.79 18.77
CA PRO A 944 34.70 -44.45 17.40
C PRO A 944 33.59 -44.77 16.40
N VAL A 945 33.25 -43.80 15.56
CA VAL A 945 32.33 -43.95 14.41
C VAL A 945 33.15 -44.01 13.13
N GLN A 946 32.91 -45.00 12.27
CA GLN A 946 33.67 -45.22 11.04
C GLN A 946 32.79 -45.10 9.81
N PHE A 947 33.29 -44.35 8.82
CA PHE A 947 32.70 -44.20 7.49
C PHE A 947 33.69 -44.76 6.47
N PHE A 948 33.28 -45.78 5.73
CA PHE A 948 34.13 -46.44 4.74
C PHE A 948 33.77 -46.01 3.32
N SER A 949 34.76 -45.99 2.42
CA SER A 949 34.55 -45.71 1.00
C SER A 949 33.80 -44.40 0.73
N VAL A 950 34.07 -43.36 1.54
CA VAL A 950 33.52 -42.03 1.37
C VAL A 950 34.10 -41.41 0.11
N THR A 951 33.25 -41.06 -0.86
CA THR A 951 33.66 -40.21 -1.98
C THR A 951 33.64 -38.75 -1.53
N ALA A 952 34.69 -37.98 -1.84
CA ALA A 952 34.75 -36.56 -1.51
C ALA A 952 35.60 -35.75 -2.50
N ASP A 953 35.12 -34.58 -2.88
CA ASP A 953 35.85 -33.60 -3.71
C ASP A 953 35.44 -32.15 -3.36
N LEU A 954 36.29 -31.18 -3.69
CA LEU A 954 35.98 -29.76 -3.53
C LEU A 954 35.41 -29.18 -4.83
N VAL A 955 34.14 -28.78 -4.80
CA VAL A 955 33.47 -28.11 -5.94
C VAL A 955 34.04 -26.71 -6.14
N ASP A 956 34.31 -26.01 -5.04
CA ASP A 956 34.97 -24.70 -5.00
C ASP A 956 35.80 -24.56 -3.71
N GLN A 957 36.30 -23.37 -3.40
CA GLN A 957 37.16 -23.13 -2.22
C GLN A 957 36.46 -23.37 -0.87
N ASN A 958 35.14 -23.29 -0.84
CA ASN A 958 34.32 -23.40 0.38
C ASN A 958 33.29 -24.52 0.30
N THR A 959 33.09 -25.19 -0.83
CA THR A 959 32.04 -26.22 -0.99
C THR A 959 32.63 -27.62 -1.14
N LEU A 960 32.34 -28.49 -0.18
CA LEU A 960 32.66 -29.91 -0.20
C LEU A 960 31.48 -30.71 -0.78
N SER A 961 31.75 -31.53 -1.80
CA SER A 961 30.82 -32.59 -2.22
C SER A 961 31.29 -33.91 -1.62
N ALA A 962 30.43 -34.58 -0.85
CA ALA A 962 30.78 -35.87 -0.23
C ALA A 962 29.58 -36.80 -0.04
N THR A 963 29.85 -38.11 -0.12
CA THR A 963 28.89 -39.17 0.24
C THR A 963 29.30 -39.80 1.57
N VAL A 964 28.76 -39.29 2.68
CA VAL A 964 29.05 -39.80 4.03
C VAL A 964 27.85 -40.59 4.50
N ASN A 965 28.04 -41.84 4.93
CA ASN A 965 26.96 -42.71 5.40
C ASN A 965 25.83 -42.89 4.35
N MET A 966 26.20 -43.11 3.08
CA MET A 966 25.28 -43.21 1.94
C MET A 966 24.45 -41.95 1.64
N ASP A 967 24.70 -40.84 2.34
CA ASP A 967 24.03 -39.56 2.12
C ASP A 967 24.93 -38.64 1.29
N TYR A 968 24.53 -38.38 0.05
CA TYR A 968 25.22 -37.45 -0.84
C TYR A 968 24.80 -36.03 -0.52
N SER A 969 25.77 -35.14 -0.30
CA SER A 969 25.49 -33.74 0.02
C SER A 969 26.58 -32.78 -0.46
N HIS A 970 26.18 -31.54 -0.71
CA HIS A 970 27.08 -30.40 -0.79
C HIS A 970 27.04 -29.65 0.54
N THR A 971 28.20 -29.48 1.18
CA THR A 971 28.35 -28.82 2.47
C THR A 971 29.25 -27.61 2.30
N THR A 972 28.78 -26.43 2.71
CA THR A 972 29.60 -25.20 2.69
C THR A 972 30.42 -25.13 3.97
N ILE A 973 31.74 -25.04 3.84
CA ILE A 973 32.72 -24.97 4.92
C ILE A 973 33.60 -23.74 4.67
N VAL A 974 33.46 -22.73 5.52
CA VAL A 974 34.22 -21.47 5.42
C VAL A 974 35.33 -21.48 6.46
N SER A 975 36.57 -21.40 6.01
CA SER A 975 37.73 -21.22 6.90
C SER A 975 37.92 -19.75 7.24
N GLN A 976 37.88 -19.43 8.53
CA GLN A 976 38.21 -18.14 9.10
C GLN A 976 39.53 -18.25 9.87
N PRO A 977 40.66 -17.76 9.31
CA PRO A 977 41.94 -17.75 10.02
C PRO A 977 41.90 -16.78 11.21
N PRO A 978 42.79 -16.97 12.20
CA PRO A 978 42.87 -16.05 13.32
C PRO A 978 43.33 -14.65 12.87
N PRO A 979 42.89 -13.56 13.54
CA PRO A 979 43.32 -12.21 13.20
C PRO A 979 44.84 -12.05 13.37
N LEU A 980 45.52 -11.45 12.39
CA LEU A 980 46.98 -11.29 12.38
C LEU A 980 47.56 -10.54 13.59
N ALA A 981 46.75 -9.69 14.23
CA ALA A 981 47.16 -8.84 15.35
C ALA A 981 46.99 -9.50 16.74
N VAL A 982 46.45 -10.73 16.81
CA VAL A 982 46.17 -11.39 18.08
C VAL A 982 47.17 -12.54 18.31
N PRO A 983 47.93 -12.55 19.42
CA PRO A 983 48.83 -13.64 19.74
C PRO A 983 48.10 -14.98 19.85
N ALA A 984 48.76 -16.06 19.44
CA ALA A 984 48.20 -17.40 19.55
C ALA A 984 47.95 -17.76 21.03
N SER A 985 46.72 -18.18 21.35
CA SER A 985 46.33 -18.57 22.71
C SER A 985 45.39 -19.78 22.67
N GLN A 986 44.92 -20.24 23.83
CA GLN A 986 43.91 -21.30 23.90
C GLN A 986 42.48 -20.82 23.56
N LEU A 987 42.27 -19.52 23.39
CA LEU A 987 40.96 -18.95 23.05
C LEU A 987 40.61 -19.21 21.58
N ALA A 988 39.34 -19.54 21.31
CA ALA A 988 38.84 -19.90 19.98
C ALA A 988 39.06 -18.79 18.92
N ASN A 989 38.90 -17.52 19.31
CA ASN A 989 39.12 -16.36 18.43
C ASN A 989 40.59 -16.13 18.04
N THR A 990 41.53 -16.85 18.65
CA THR A 990 42.97 -16.81 18.33
C THR A 990 43.43 -18.01 17.49
N MET A 991 42.48 -18.86 17.09
CA MET A 991 42.73 -20.04 16.27
C MET A 991 41.97 -19.97 14.95
N GLU A 992 42.28 -20.88 14.03
CA GLU A 992 41.48 -21.04 12.82
C GLU A 992 40.11 -21.65 13.19
N ARG A 993 39.04 -21.01 12.70
CA ARG A 993 37.66 -21.47 12.86
C ARG A 993 37.13 -21.95 11.51
N LEU A 994 36.48 -23.10 11.48
CA LEU A 994 35.75 -23.63 10.34
C LEU A 994 34.26 -23.49 10.63
N HIS A 995 33.57 -22.69 9.82
CA HIS A 995 32.11 -22.57 9.87
C HIS A 995 31.51 -23.55 8.88
N VAL A 996 30.90 -24.61 9.39
CA VAL A 996 30.28 -25.68 8.61
C VAL A 996 28.78 -25.44 8.55
N PHE A 997 28.24 -25.27 7.35
CA PHE A 997 26.82 -25.21 7.07
C PHE A 997 26.37 -26.55 6.50
N ASP A 998 25.68 -27.34 7.30
CA ASP A 998 25.20 -28.67 6.92
C ASP A 998 23.72 -28.82 7.29
N LYS A 999 22.88 -29.21 6.32
CA LYS A 999 21.42 -29.40 6.52
C LYS A 999 20.76 -28.22 7.23
N GLY A 1000 21.14 -27.00 6.84
CA GLY A 1000 20.65 -25.73 7.39
C GLY A 1000 21.19 -25.36 8.78
N GLN A 1001 21.99 -26.21 9.43
CA GLN A 1001 22.62 -25.91 10.71
C GLN A 1001 24.02 -25.34 10.50
N LYS A 1002 24.37 -24.30 11.25
CA LYS A 1002 25.72 -23.75 11.31
C LYS A 1002 26.43 -24.29 12.54
N SER A 1003 27.57 -24.94 12.34
CA SER A 1003 28.48 -25.34 13.41
C SER A 1003 29.81 -24.60 13.27
N THR A 1004 30.30 -24.01 14.36
CA THR A 1004 31.67 -23.45 14.41
C THR A 1004 32.61 -24.46 15.06
N LEU A 1005 33.55 -24.95 14.25
CA LEU A 1005 34.61 -25.85 14.67
C LEU A 1005 35.92 -25.07 14.79
N VAL A 1006 36.75 -25.38 15.78
CA VAL A 1006 38.01 -24.70 16.04
C VAL A 1006 39.14 -25.71 15.81
N LEU A 1007 40.15 -25.31 15.05
CA LEU A 1007 41.36 -26.10 14.84
C LEU A 1007 42.41 -25.72 15.89
N PRO A 1008 42.75 -26.62 16.83
CA PRO A 1008 43.70 -26.32 17.89
C PRO A 1008 45.06 -25.94 17.32
N SER A 1009 45.60 -24.82 17.78
CA SER A 1009 46.98 -24.43 17.46
C SER A 1009 47.98 -25.47 18.00
N PRO A 1010 49.08 -25.75 17.28
CA PRO A 1010 50.14 -26.61 17.78
C PRO A 1010 50.71 -26.10 19.12
N LYS A 1011 51.09 -27.03 20.01
CA LYS A 1011 51.64 -26.68 21.33
C LYS A 1011 52.82 -25.71 21.28
N TRP A 1012 53.70 -25.84 20.27
CA TRP A 1012 54.85 -24.97 20.10
C TRP A 1012 54.46 -23.51 19.77
N LEU A 1013 53.37 -23.31 19.04
CA LEU A 1013 52.87 -21.98 18.69
C LEU A 1013 52.20 -21.33 19.91
N LEU A 1014 51.45 -22.12 20.69
CA LEU A 1014 50.86 -21.66 21.95
C LEU A 1014 51.93 -21.25 22.98
N SER A 1015 53.05 -21.98 23.05
CA SER A 1015 54.16 -21.61 23.94
C SER A 1015 54.87 -20.32 23.55
N MET A 1016 54.69 -19.84 22.31
CA MET A 1016 55.22 -18.54 21.88
C MET A 1016 54.28 -17.37 22.24
N GLY A 1017 52.98 -17.61 22.45
CA GLY A 1017 51.99 -16.58 22.77
C GLY A 1017 51.63 -16.48 24.27
N SER A 1018 51.92 -17.53 25.06
CA SER A 1018 51.61 -17.56 26.50
C SER A 1018 52.34 -16.51 27.34
N ASP A 1019 53.48 -15.98 26.88
CA ASP A 1019 54.24 -14.96 27.60
C ASP A 1019 53.58 -13.56 27.57
N MET A 1020 52.54 -13.33 26.75
CA MET A 1020 51.87 -12.02 26.63
C MET A 1020 50.48 -11.91 27.28
N LEU A 1021 49.79 -13.00 27.64
CA LEU A 1021 48.32 -13.00 27.87
C LEU A 1021 47.84 -13.48 29.27
N SER A 1022 48.71 -13.68 30.26
CA SER A 1022 48.29 -14.11 31.60
C SER A 1022 48.13 -12.92 32.56
N ALA A 1023 46.93 -12.36 32.69
CA ALA A 1023 46.62 -11.44 33.79
C ALA A 1023 45.21 -11.64 34.35
N LYS A 1024 45.12 -11.66 35.69
CA LYS A 1024 43.91 -12.00 36.48
C LYS A 1024 42.99 -10.80 36.75
N GLY A 1025 43.14 -9.67 36.05
CA GLY A 1025 42.34 -8.45 36.25
C GLY A 1025 41.94 -7.73 34.96
N ALA A 1026 41.88 -8.45 33.83
CA ALA A 1026 41.55 -7.92 32.52
C ALA A 1026 40.06 -7.59 32.37
N LEU A 1027 39.74 -6.29 32.26
CA LEU A 1027 38.44 -5.80 31.82
C LEU A 1027 38.29 -5.98 30.31
N LYS A 1028 37.21 -6.67 29.90
CA LYS A 1028 36.92 -6.99 28.50
C LYS A 1028 35.66 -6.28 28.01
N ALA A 1029 35.58 -6.02 26.72
CA ALA A 1029 34.36 -5.51 26.09
C ALA A 1029 33.24 -6.56 26.21
N PRO A 1030 32.10 -6.25 26.85
CA PRO A 1030 30.99 -7.20 26.99
C PRO A 1030 30.19 -7.37 25.69
N MET A 1031 30.40 -6.49 24.72
CA MET A 1031 29.76 -6.47 23.41
C MET A 1031 30.57 -5.59 22.46
N PRO A 1032 30.40 -5.74 21.14
CA PRO A 1032 31.05 -4.86 20.18
C PRO A 1032 30.62 -3.41 20.41
N SER A 1033 31.59 -2.52 20.59
CA SER A 1033 31.36 -1.16 21.06
C SER A 1033 32.38 -0.17 20.54
N LEU A 1034 31.98 1.10 20.48
CA LEU A 1034 32.91 2.23 20.31
C LEU A 1034 33.47 2.62 21.68
N ILE A 1035 34.78 2.83 21.78
CA ILE A 1035 35.38 3.40 22.99
C ILE A 1035 35.13 4.92 22.99
N VAL A 1036 34.16 5.38 23.78
CA VAL A 1036 33.85 6.81 23.91
C VAL A 1036 34.93 7.52 24.70
N GLU A 1037 35.30 6.95 25.84
CA GLU A 1037 36.21 7.61 26.78
C GLU A 1037 36.96 6.59 27.65
N LEU A 1038 38.29 6.61 27.55
CA LEU A 1038 39.20 6.00 28.50
C LEU A 1038 39.42 6.95 29.68
N LYS A 1039 39.03 6.52 30.89
CA LYS A 1039 39.16 7.31 32.11
C LYS A 1039 40.46 7.04 32.88
N VAL A 1040 41.25 6.09 32.41
CA VAL A 1040 42.50 5.66 33.06
C VAL A 1040 43.64 5.57 32.05
N LYS A 1041 44.87 5.63 32.54
CA LYS A 1041 46.12 5.44 31.80
C LYS A 1041 46.95 4.35 32.46
N VAL A 1042 47.90 3.81 31.69
CA VAL A 1042 48.90 2.87 32.22
C VAL A 1042 49.64 3.52 33.38
N GLY A 1043 49.69 2.84 34.53
CA GLY A 1043 50.28 3.30 35.78
C GLY A 1043 49.30 3.97 36.75
N ASP A 1044 48.04 4.24 36.36
CA ASP A 1044 47.03 4.80 37.26
C ASP A 1044 46.58 3.75 38.28
N ARG A 1045 46.35 4.18 39.54
CA ARG A 1045 45.77 3.34 40.58
C ARG A 1045 44.25 3.47 40.56
N VAL A 1046 43.55 2.33 40.62
CA VAL A 1046 42.08 2.26 40.56
C VAL A 1046 41.51 1.50 41.75
N GLU A 1047 40.39 1.98 42.28
CA GLU A 1047 39.62 1.31 43.32
C GLU A 1047 38.58 0.35 42.71
N LYS A 1048 38.19 -0.69 43.45
CA LYS A 1048 37.10 -1.57 43.04
C LYS A 1048 35.80 -0.78 42.86
N GLY A 1049 35.17 -0.92 41.69
CA GLY A 1049 33.96 -0.19 41.30
C GLY A 1049 34.22 1.18 40.66
N GLN A 1050 35.48 1.64 40.60
CA GLN A 1050 35.86 2.87 39.91
C GLN A 1050 35.63 2.72 38.41
N ALA A 1051 35.16 3.78 37.76
CA ALA A 1051 34.93 3.81 36.33
C ALA A 1051 36.25 3.84 35.55
N VAL A 1052 36.37 2.97 34.54
CA VAL A 1052 37.62 2.73 33.81
C VAL A 1052 37.47 3.10 32.33
N VAL A 1053 36.39 2.64 31.69
CA VAL A 1053 36.12 2.86 30.27
C VAL A 1053 34.64 3.18 30.08
N VAL A 1054 34.34 4.16 29.25
CA VAL A 1054 33.01 4.40 28.69
C VAL A 1054 32.99 3.81 27.29
N ILE A 1055 32.05 2.89 27.07
CA ILE A 1055 31.79 2.31 25.76
C ILE A 1055 30.42 2.74 25.28
N GLU A 1056 30.26 2.95 23.98
CA GLU A 1056 28.96 3.18 23.35
C GLU A 1056 28.62 1.99 22.47
N SER A 1057 27.44 1.44 22.70
CA SER A 1057 26.81 0.49 21.80
C SER A 1057 25.33 0.81 21.68
N MET A 1058 24.79 0.74 20.47
CA MET A 1058 23.38 1.03 20.18
C MET A 1058 22.86 2.36 20.75
N LYS A 1059 23.63 3.46 20.62
CA LYS A 1059 23.27 4.80 21.14
C LYS A 1059 23.11 4.86 22.67
N THR A 1060 23.67 3.88 23.38
CA THR A 1060 23.66 3.81 24.84
C THR A 1060 25.10 3.72 25.33
N GLU A 1061 25.48 4.66 26.19
CA GLU A 1061 26.76 4.62 26.88
C GLU A 1061 26.68 3.65 28.06
N THR A 1062 27.65 2.72 28.13
CA THR A 1062 27.84 1.82 29.25
C THR A 1062 29.18 2.14 29.91
N LEU A 1063 29.14 2.32 31.23
CA LEU A 1063 30.32 2.60 32.03
C LEU A 1063 30.87 1.29 32.59
N LEU A 1064 32.03 0.86 32.10
CA LEU A 1064 32.75 -0.28 32.63
C LEU A 1064 33.57 0.12 33.84
N ARG A 1065 33.47 -0.68 34.90
CA ARG A 1065 34.06 -0.42 36.22
C ARG A 1065 35.09 -1.50 36.58
N ALA A 1066 36.09 -1.12 37.36
CA ALA A 1066 37.13 -2.02 37.84
C ALA A 1066 36.53 -3.09 38.76
N ASP A 1067 36.76 -4.37 38.47
CA ASP A 1067 36.27 -5.47 39.30
C ASP A 1067 37.14 -5.70 40.56
N THR A 1068 38.38 -5.20 40.54
CA THR A 1068 39.36 -5.27 41.62
C THR A 1068 40.02 -3.90 41.84
N ALA A 1069 40.64 -3.69 43.01
CA ALA A 1069 41.52 -2.55 43.24
C ALA A 1069 42.96 -2.92 42.84
N GLY A 1070 43.71 -2.00 42.25
CA GLY A 1070 45.05 -2.28 41.75
C GLY A 1070 45.63 -1.17 40.87
N VAL A 1071 46.70 -1.50 40.14
CA VAL A 1071 47.37 -0.58 39.20
C VAL A 1071 47.10 -1.01 37.76
N VAL A 1072 46.75 -0.06 36.90
CA VAL A 1072 46.51 -0.31 35.47
C VAL A 1072 47.82 -0.67 34.79
N LYS A 1073 47.97 -1.93 34.38
CA LYS A 1073 49.17 -2.49 33.77
C LYS A 1073 49.22 -2.24 32.27
N SER A 1074 48.08 -2.35 31.60
CA SER A 1074 47.99 -2.08 30.16
C SER A 1074 46.62 -1.55 29.77
N VAL A 1075 46.58 -0.77 28.68
CA VAL A 1075 45.35 -0.30 28.04
C VAL A 1075 45.41 -0.76 26.58
N GLY A 1076 44.51 -1.69 26.23
CA GLY A 1076 44.48 -2.42 24.96
C GLY A 1076 43.62 -1.76 23.87
N CYS A 1077 43.07 -0.57 24.13
CA CYS A 1077 42.21 0.19 23.23
C CYS A 1077 42.48 1.71 23.28
N ARG A 1078 41.85 2.48 22.38
CA ARG A 1078 41.99 3.94 22.27
C ARG A 1078 40.62 4.62 22.15
N ASN A 1079 40.52 5.89 22.54
CA ASN A 1079 39.30 6.68 22.31
C ASN A 1079 38.98 6.74 20.81
N GLY A 1080 37.71 6.49 20.46
CA GLY A 1080 37.23 6.39 19.09
C GLY A 1080 37.49 5.05 18.39
N GLU A 1081 38.12 4.08 19.07
CA GLU A 1081 38.36 2.74 18.51
C GLU A 1081 37.09 1.87 18.59
N MET A 1082 36.83 1.11 17.52
CA MET A 1082 35.83 0.05 17.52
C MET A 1082 36.46 -1.25 18.02
N VAL A 1083 35.86 -1.86 19.04
CA VAL A 1083 36.33 -3.12 19.62
C VAL A 1083 35.27 -4.21 19.50
N GLU A 1084 35.70 -5.44 19.28
CA GLU A 1084 34.85 -6.63 19.25
C GLU A 1084 34.52 -7.13 20.66
N GLU A 1085 33.49 -7.97 20.79
CA GLU A 1085 33.17 -8.65 22.06
C GLU A 1085 34.38 -9.47 22.57
N GLY A 1086 34.62 -9.43 23.88
CA GLY A 1086 35.69 -10.16 24.54
C GLY A 1086 37.08 -9.55 24.36
N ARG A 1087 37.22 -8.48 23.56
CA ARG A 1087 38.49 -7.72 23.45
C ARG A 1087 38.89 -7.19 24.82
N GLU A 1088 40.13 -7.45 25.22
CA GLU A 1088 40.72 -6.88 26.42
C GLU A 1088 40.92 -5.37 26.26
N LEU A 1089 40.34 -4.60 27.17
CA LEU A 1089 40.33 -3.14 27.14
C LEU A 1089 41.37 -2.58 28.10
N VAL A 1090 41.36 -3.05 29.35
CA VAL A 1090 42.26 -2.58 30.40
C VAL A 1090 42.65 -3.77 31.27
N ASP A 1091 43.94 -3.95 31.49
CA ASP A 1091 44.46 -4.94 32.43
C ASP A 1091 44.83 -4.26 33.76
N ILE A 1092 44.27 -4.76 34.86
CA ILE A 1092 44.53 -4.27 36.21
C ILE A 1092 45.32 -5.33 36.97
N GLU A 1093 46.53 -4.97 37.37
CA GLU A 1093 47.30 -5.76 38.33
C GLU A 1093 46.69 -5.52 39.71
N ALA A 1094 45.95 -6.53 40.19
CA ALA A 1094 45.29 -6.47 41.49
C ALA A 1094 46.34 -6.31 42.60
N ASP A 1095 46.04 -5.48 43.60
CA ASP A 1095 46.84 -5.44 44.82
C ASP A 1095 46.79 -6.85 45.47
N ASP A 1096 47.95 -7.45 45.74
CA ASP A 1096 48.03 -8.72 46.48
C ASP A 1096 47.33 -8.55 47.84
N LEU A 1097 46.29 -9.34 48.10
CA LEU A 1097 45.63 -9.45 49.41
C LEU A 1097 46.46 -10.30 50.37
#